data_AF-A0AAU9QFV0-F1
#
_entry.id   AF-A0AAU9QFV0-F1
#
_cell.length_a   1.000
_cell.length_b   1.000
_cell.length_c   1.000
_cell.angle_alpha   90.00
_cell.angle_beta   90.00
_cell.angle_gamma   90.00
#
_symmetry.space_group_name_H-M   'P 1'
#
loop_
_entity.id
_entity.type
_entity.pdbx_description
1 polymer ?
#
loop_
_entity_poly.entity_id
_entity_poly.type
_entity_poly.pdbx_seq_one_letter_code
_entity_poly.pdbx_strand_id
1 'polypeptide(L)'
;METKSVRKSAKIAVFSLVSASLLSSHVLASSYGLSSRTDTQVRQSSSSNFDVLVPAKAKNGISYNVFSKFELSGKPLTLVNTDDTSGGARGTGKADLIVIESNNISLKDQFTILGSPADILFITRSASGKLSCEQCSFDNVGRVTMAAATPSYASNAKTINSVGDLTTVGGGKVTVKGLVSPGLQSLELIAENIDTSGTIDTNLRAENHPESGMIIVDRGSKVVGAGGINMFTGRLKVSYANLAIKSATLSTAWSTIEGKFRAATIAVASPNNIAIDADMSTMSDALSTSQHNGKLYAPTEGIFVQSLGKYKNASHQNIHINANAKLSTDNHLSLKSVSTIRILKQGNKQAKVIGGDMTLIARNDVHQQGYVAADEVKVSASQFINNGVVESANIDVETEESIYNSFGGKVLGKNVTLYSKSGAVINGSLVDKVVYLDDALTIGGEGYEVNKQFGIRQALQKKIEEDKETKSRINNANSASTVSASILADNLTIQAKRIENINPYHLEKSNSVNWDAGIRVNGIKANQVAIEAERSLKLKASEYVLNSSAIMGLNGGGEFLVNSPIFSNERYEISFESYPYRVVEYSQDDSKKNEIGHYKSGTETKILTYSPPGRVFSFGDFQFSRGGTSEPKKVQSSKLFNEVSYFQAFKDARFFNSTIKSIGLEVGSNYVEADFSGITTCLSYRRCNRKDITTRAEAETLTAFNSNVYGLKGKQDSKSDLVVANVTDGEIGDIINNIITGYVSENETELERYFGITILLKNIYDYDFQFHDLVKSGHNVEGKILLCRTLKSEFHDQPWAKDNTQQFCDKKVKLIKEDWYQEYKKRLDDRDINDTGYTEKQWRYAIFSYWIEKTGGDMELMEHMYKVDRFSYFMSNDKKTIEIHFKLNLYGNEVIKKHIITFSDVEKYIK
;
A
#
# COMPACT_ATOMS: atom_id res chain seq x y z
N MET A 1 -8.07 -15.99 56.09
CA MET A 1 -9.28 -16.85 56.15
C MET A 1 -9.94 -16.55 57.48
N GLU A 2 -10.77 -15.49 57.52
CA GLU A 2 -11.52 -15.12 58.71
C GLU A 2 -12.87 -14.58 58.25
N THR A 3 -13.90 -15.32 58.63
CA THR A 3 -15.31 -15.03 58.41
C THR A 3 -15.86 -14.28 59.60
N LYS A 4 -16.47 -13.13 59.37
CA LYS A 4 -17.57 -12.65 60.23
C LYS A 4 -18.73 -12.19 59.34
N SER A 5 -19.88 -12.77 59.66
CA SER A 5 -21.16 -12.58 59.01
C SER A 5 -22.16 -12.08 60.06
N VAL A 6 -23.21 -11.43 59.55
CA VAL A 6 -24.58 -11.32 60.05
C VAL A 6 -25.04 -9.96 60.65
N ARG A 7 -25.68 -9.17 59.76
CA ARG A 7 -27.06 -8.56 59.80
C ARG A 7 -27.39 -7.54 60.93
N LYS A 8 -28.22 -6.49 60.77
CA LYS A 8 -29.32 -6.19 59.83
C LYS A 8 -29.72 -4.69 59.91
N SER A 9 -30.05 -4.12 58.76
CA SER A 9 -31.05 -3.10 58.38
C SER A 9 -31.72 -2.16 59.41
N ALA A 10 -31.77 -0.85 59.13
CA ALA A 10 -32.98 -0.11 58.68
C ALA A 10 -32.72 1.39 58.43
N LYS A 11 -33.42 1.93 57.43
CA LYS A 11 -33.45 3.32 56.95
C LYS A 11 -33.94 4.31 58.02
N ILE A 12 -33.49 5.57 57.94
CA ILE A 12 -34.33 6.78 57.79
C ILE A 12 -33.38 7.94 57.41
N ALA A 13 -33.63 8.52 56.24
CA ALA A 13 -33.06 9.78 55.79
C ALA A 13 -33.61 10.92 56.63
N VAL A 14 -32.85 12.00 56.85
CA VAL A 14 -33.35 13.38 56.97
C VAL A 14 -32.15 14.35 57.16
N PHE A 15 -32.19 15.42 56.38
CA PHE A 15 -31.40 16.67 56.38
C PHE A 15 -29.95 16.68 55.89
N SER A 16 -29.84 16.81 54.55
CA SER A 16 -28.90 17.75 53.93
C SER A 16 -29.30 19.19 54.27
N LEU A 17 -28.42 19.93 54.92
CA LEU A 17 -28.43 21.39 54.96
C LEU A 17 -26.98 21.84 55.09
N VAL A 18 -26.65 22.92 54.38
CA VAL A 18 -25.35 23.63 54.37
C VAL A 18 -24.33 23.14 53.33
N SER A 19 -24.57 23.54 52.08
CA SER A 19 -23.53 24.16 51.23
C SER A 19 -24.22 24.92 50.09
N ALA A 20 -25.02 25.91 50.46
CA ALA A 20 -25.51 26.97 49.57
C ALA A 20 -24.94 28.29 50.08
N SER A 21 -23.71 28.59 49.67
CA SER A 21 -23.11 29.91 49.83
C SER A 21 -22.70 30.43 48.46
N LEU A 22 -23.48 31.40 47.98
CA LEU A 22 -23.05 32.54 47.17
C LEU A 22 -22.48 32.24 45.78
N LEU A 23 -23.35 31.76 44.89
CA LEU A 23 -23.41 32.26 43.52
C LEU A 23 -24.72 33.03 43.39
N SER A 24 -24.72 34.30 43.81
CA SER A 24 -25.70 35.26 43.30
C SER A 24 -25.36 35.48 41.83
N SER A 25 -25.81 34.58 40.95
CA SER A 25 -26.04 34.93 39.56
C SER A 25 -27.08 36.04 39.60
N HIS A 26 -26.63 37.29 39.52
CA HIS A 26 -27.52 38.38 39.14
C HIS A 26 -28.16 37.95 37.82
N VAL A 27 -29.43 37.52 37.88
CA VAL A 27 -30.24 37.32 36.69
C VAL A 27 -30.37 38.72 36.10
N LEU A 28 -29.53 39.03 35.11
CA LEU A 28 -29.63 40.29 34.38
C LEU A 28 -30.99 40.29 33.71
N ALA A 29 -31.83 41.27 34.06
CA ALA A 29 -33.10 41.50 33.40
C ALA A 29 -32.85 41.91 31.94
N SER A 30 -33.81 41.60 31.07
CA SER A 30 -33.84 42.07 29.68
C SER A 30 -33.71 43.60 29.59
N SER A 31 -33.00 44.09 28.58
CA SER A 31 -32.68 45.51 28.41
C SER A 31 -32.78 45.91 26.94
N TYR A 32 -33.73 46.78 26.62
CA TYR A 32 -33.99 47.27 25.26
C TYR A 32 -33.79 48.78 25.17
N GLY A 33 -32.76 49.21 24.45
CA GLY A 33 -32.52 50.61 24.13
C GLY A 33 -33.15 50.96 22.79
N LEU A 34 -34.31 51.62 22.80
CA LEU A 34 -35.03 51.98 21.57
C LEU A 34 -34.33 53.13 20.83
N SER A 35 -34.31 53.06 19.49
CA SER A 35 -33.85 54.15 18.63
C SER A 35 -35.01 55.04 18.21
N SER A 36 -34.78 56.35 18.09
CA SER A 36 -35.74 57.27 17.47
C SER A 36 -35.89 57.08 15.95
N ARG A 37 -35.15 56.14 15.35
CA ARG A 37 -35.21 55.83 13.91
C ARG A 37 -36.46 55.04 13.52
N THR A 38 -37.08 54.30 14.44
CA THR A 38 -38.19 53.37 14.16
C THR A 38 -39.25 53.42 15.26
N ASP A 39 -40.52 53.27 14.91
CA ASP A 39 -41.66 53.32 15.85
C ASP A 39 -41.88 52.00 16.62
N THR A 40 -40.78 51.32 16.99
CA THR A 40 -40.81 50.03 17.71
C THR A 40 -41.15 50.25 19.19
N GLN A 41 -41.94 49.35 19.79
CA GLN A 41 -42.28 49.40 21.21
C GLN A 41 -41.94 48.09 21.90
N VAL A 42 -41.43 48.17 23.12
CA VAL A 42 -41.26 47.00 24.00
C VAL A 42 -42.01 47.28 25.31
N ARG A 43 -42.86 46.36 25.72
CA ARG A 43 -43.58 46.40 27.00
C ARG A 43 -42.96 45.37 27.92
N GLN A 44 -42.31 45.86 28.97
CA GLN A 44 -41.74 45.04 30.04
C GLN A 44 -42.59 45.21 31.29
N SER A 45 -42.97 44.10 31.93
CA SER A 45 -43.66 44.12 33.22
C SER A 45 -42.99 43.15 34.18
N SER A 46 -42.70 43.59 35.39
CA SER A 46 -42.13 42.74 36.45
C SER A 46 -43.04 41.56 36.80
N SER A 47 -44.37 41.72 36.67
CA SER A 47 -45.37 40.68 36.96
C SER A 47 -45.69 39.76 35.77
N SER A 48 -45.21 40.06 34.56
CA SER A 48 -45.41 39.20 33.39
C SER A 48 -44.36 38.10 33.34
N ASN A 49 -44.72 36.94 32.79
CA ASN A 49 -43.77 35.85 32.55
C ASN A 49 -42.97 36.03 31.25
N PHE A 50 -43.35 36.99 30.41
CA PHE A 50 -42.69 37.30 29.14
C PHE A 50 -42.74 38.82 28.84
N ASP A 51 -41.80 39.31 28.06
CA ASP A 51 -41.82 40.66 27.51
C ASP A 51 -42.57 40.68 26.16
N VAL A 52 -43.13 41.83 25.78
CA VAL A 52 -43.85 41.97 24.51
C VAL A 52 -43.16 42.98 23.60
N LEU A 53 -42.80 42.57 22.38
CA LEU A 53 -42.31 43.46 21.32
C LEU A 53 -43.43 43.71 20.30
N VAL A 54 -43.73 44.98 20.08
CA VAL A 54 -44.59 45.43 18.98
C VAL A 54 -43.68 46.05 17.92
N PRO A 55 -43.48 45.38 16.77
CA PRO A 55 -42.52 45.80 15.77
C PRO A 55 -43.02 47.04 15.02
N ALA A 56 -42.10 47.77 14.38
CA ALA A 56 -42.44 48.90 13.52
C ALA A 56 -43.29 48.43 12.32
N LYS A 57 -44.12 49.34 11.78
CA LYS A 57 -45.05 48.99 10.69
C LYS A 57 -44.31 48.41 9.49
N ALA A 58 -44.77 47.26 9.00
CA ALA A 58 -44.18 46.60 7.84
C ALA A 58 -44.34 47.45 6.56
N LYS A 59 -43.27 47.56 5.78
CA LYS A 59 -43.26 48.16 4.44
C LYS A 59 -42.74 47.13 3.44
N ASN A 60 -43.52 46.83 2.41
CA ASN A 60 -43.22 45.76 1.44
C ASN A 60 -42.89 44.42 2.11
N GLY A 61 -43.66 44.06 3.16
CA GLY A 61 -43.44 42.84 3.94
C GLY A 61 -42.28 42.90 4.94
N ILE A 62 -41.54 44.02 5.05
CA ILE A 62 -40.40 44.15 5.96
C ILE A 62 -40.70 45.09 7.12
N SER A 63 -40.62 44.60 8.35
CA SER A 63 -40.56 45.41 9.56
C SER A 63 -39.10 45.68 9.95
N TYR A 64 -38.69 46.94 9.95
CA TYR A 64 -37.33 47.35 10.30
C TYR A 64 -37.31 48.04 11.66
N ASN A 65 -36.53 47.49 12.60
CA ASN A 65 -36.50 47.90 13.99
C ASN A 65 -35.04 48.16 14.43
N VAL A 66 -34.77 49.35 14.94
CA VAL A 66 -33.41 49.75 15.33
C VAL A 66 -33.32 49.96 16.83
N PHE A 67 -32.30 49.40 17.44
CA PHE A 67 -32.03 49.50 18.87
C PHE A 67 -30.59 49.98 19.12
N SER A 68 -30.41 50.86 20.10
CA SER A 68 -29.08 51.11 20.68
C SER A 68 -28.56 49.90 21.46
N LYS A 69 -29.47 49.08 21.98
CA LYS A 69 -29.18 47.84 22.74
C LYS A 69 -30.36 46.87 22.68
N PHE A 70 -30.10 45.58 22.47
CA PHE A 70 -31.12 44.52 22.44
C PHE A 70 -30.64 43.31 23.26
N GLU A 71 -30.99 43.26 24.54
CA GLU A 71 -30.63 42.14 25.42
C GLU A 71 -31.89 41.42 25.92
N LEU A 72 -32.07 40.17 25.48
CA LEU A 72 -33.09 39.24 25.95
C LEU A 72 -32.46 38.31 26.99
N SER A 73 -32.90 38.41 28.24
CA SER A 73 -32.43 37.55 29.34
C SER A 73 -33.46 37.47 30.45
N GLY A 74 -33.55 36.31 31.10
CA GLY A 74 -34.29 36.09 32.34
C GLY A 74 -35.78 35.86 32.18
N LYS A 75 -36.38 36.29 31.06
CA LYS A 75 -37.76 35.97 30.64
C LYS A 75 -37.84 35.89 29.11
N PRO A 76 -38.71 35.05 28.53
CA PRO A 76 -38.99 35.00 27.09
C PRO A 76 -39.50 36.34 26.51
N LEU A 77 -39.33 36.52 25.20
CA LEU A 77 -39.87 37.65 24.44
C LEU A 77 -40.91 37.17 23.42
N THR A 78 -42.10 37.77 23.44
CA THR A 78 -43.15 37.54 22.45
C THR A 78 -43.29 38.75 21.53
N LEU A 79 -43.07 38.56 20.23
CA LEU A 79 -43.27 39.56 19.20
C LEU A 79 -44.67 39.42 18.59
N VAL A 80 -45.43 40.51 18.48
CA VAL A 80 -46.78 40.51 17.88
C VAL A 80 -46.69 40.78 16.37
N ASN A 81 -47.02 39.77 15.54
CA ASN A 81 -47.06 39.85 14.08
C ASN A 81 -48.45 39.46 13.55
N THR A 82 -49.43 40.35 13.72
CA THR A 82 -50.83 40.10 13.35
C THR A 82 -51.31 41.03 12.25
N ASP A 83 -52.31 40.57 11.49
CA ASP A 83 -53.05 41.43 10.57
C ASP A 83 -53.85 42.47 11.36
N ASP A 84 -53.77 43.72 10.91
CA ASP A 84 -54.34 44.89 11.58
C ASP A 84 -55.88 44.87 11.50
N THR A 85 -56.53 44.17 12.44
CA THR A 85 -58.00 44.00 12.47
C THR A 85 -58.69 44.83 13.55
N SER A 86 -57.94 45.45 14.48
CA SER A 86 -58.48 46.32 15.52
C SER A 86 -58.11 47.77 15.20
N GLY A 87 -59.06 48.57 14.70
CA GLY A 87 -58.89 49.95 14.20
C GLY A 87 -58.37 51.02 15.17
N GLY A 88 -57.37 50.73 15.98
CA GLY A 88 -56.52 51.71 16.64
C GLY A 88 -55.50 52.27 15.66
N ALA A 89 -55.13 53.54 15.81
CA ALA A 89 -54.29 54.31 14.88
C ALA A 89 -52.84 53.79 14.66
N ARG A 90 -52.49 52.58 15.09
CA ARG A 90 -51.11 52.04 15.10
C ARG A 90 -51.05 50.52 14.89
N GLY A 91 -51.59 50.04 13.77
CA GLY A 91 -51.35 48.67 13.33
C GLY A 91 -49.91 48.38 12.97
N THR A 92 -49.43 47.18 13.32
CA THR A 92 -48.11 46.67 12.96
C THR A 92 -48.03 46.28 11.47
N GLY A 93 -49.16 45.85 10.88
CA GLY A 93 -49.17 45.21 9.56
C GLY A 93 -48.36 43.89 9.57
N LYS A 94 -48.88 42.84 8.95
CA LYS A 94 -48.15 41.58 8.87
C LYS A 94 -46.81 41.78 8.14
N ALA A 95 -45.72 41.36 8.78
CA ALA A 95 -44.39 41.30 8.20
C ALA A 95 -44.04 39.86 7.81
N ASP A 96 -43.44 39.71 6.63
CA ASP A 96 -42.80 38.46 6.20
C ASP A 96 -41.34 38.40 6.69
N LEU A 97 -40.74 39.56 6.95
CA LEU A 97 -39.39 39.71 7.49
C LEU A 97 -39.36 40.77 8.59
N ILE A 98 -38.72 40.42 9.71
CA ILE A 98 -38.46 41.32 10.83
C ILE A 98 -36.96 41.52 10.96
N VAL A 99 -36.50 42.76 10.87
CA VAL A 99 -35.08 43.11 11.03
C VAL A 99 -34.89 43.81 12.38
N ILE A 100 -33.98 43.26 13.20
CA ILE A 100 -33.51 43.82 14.46
C ILE A 100 -32.07 44.28 14.28
N GLU A 101 -31.86 45.59 14.13
CA GLU A 101 -30.53 46.19 14.00
C GLU A 101 -30.05 46.74 15.35
N SER A 102 -28.90 46.26 15.83
CA SER A 102 -28.21 46.84 16.98
C SER A 102 -26.73 46.47 17.00
N ASN A 103 -25.89 47.33 17.59
CA ASN A 103 -24.48 47.00 17.84
C ASN A 103 -24.29 46.13 19.09
N ASN A 104 -25.32 45.95 19.92
CA ASN A 104 -25.27 45.06 21.08
C ASN A 104 -26.55 44.21 21.15
N ILE A 105 -26.47 42.98 20.64
CA ILE A 105 -27.50 41.95 20.63
C ILE A 105 -27.04 40.78 21.50
N SER A 106 -27.81 40.45 22.54
CA SER A 106 -27.58 39.28 23.39
C SER A 106 -28.89 38.55 23.65
N LEU A 107 -28.95 37.27 23.27
CA LEU A 107 -30.14 36.43 23.37
C LEU A 107 -29.84 35.27 24.32
N LYS A 108 -30.54 35.19 25.46
CA LYS A 108 -30.33 34.18 26.49
C LYS A 108 -31.61 33.43 26.91
N ASP A 109 -32.67 33.60 26.13
CA ASP A 109 -34.00 33.08 26.42
C ASP A 109 -34.76 32.83 25.12
N GLN A 110 -36.02 32.40 25.21
CA GLN A 110 -36.88 32.09 24.08
C GLN A 110 -37.41 33.37 23.40
N PHE A 111 -37.41 33.38 22.07
CA PHE A 111 -38.04 34.37 21.22
C PHE A 111 -39.20 33.73 20.45
N THR A 112 -40.42 34.24 20.64
CA THR A 112 -41.64 33.70 20.01
C THR A 112 -42.32 34.74 19.15
N ILE A 113 -42.78 34.37 17.96
CA ILE A 113 -43.68 35.21 17.15
C ILE A 113 -45.13 34.80 17.41
N LEU A 114 -45.94 35.72 17.92
CA LEU A 114 -47.38 35.57 18.03
C LEU A 114 -48.05 36.08 16.75
N GLY A 115 -48.77 35.21 16.05
CA GLY A 115 -49.47 35.53 14.81
C GLY A 115 -48.85 34.80 13.61
N SER A 116 -48.76 35.48 12.46
CA SER A 116 -48.18 34.88 11.25
C SER A 116 -46.68 34.61 11.44
N PRO A 117 -46.17 33.42 11.07
CA PRO A 117 -44.74 33.16 11.05
C PRO A 117 -44.01 34.17 10.15
N ALA A 118 -42.79 34.55 10.53
CA ALA A 118 -41.95 35.44 9.75
C ALA A 118 -40.47 35.03 9.84
N ASP A 119 -39.68 35.55 8.91
CA ASP A 119 -38.22 35.52 9.01
C ASP A 119 -37.72 36.58 9.98
N ILE A 120 -36.59 36.32 10.65
CA ILE A 120 -35.92 37.30 11.50
C ILE A 120 -34.45 37.46 11.14
N LEU A 121 -34.01 38.72 11.02
CA LEU A 121 -32.62 39.11 10.81
C LEU A 121 -32.14 39.94 11.99
N PHE A 122 -31.24 39.37 12.80
CA PHE A 122 -30.44 40.11 13.77
C PHE A 122 -29.17 40.60 13.08
N ILE A 123 -28.95 41.91 13.07
CA ILE A 123 -27.79 42.49 12.38
C ILE A 123 -27.04 43.51 13.23
N THR A 124 -25.72 43.34 13.31
CA THR A 124 -24.78 44.33 13.81
C THR A 124 -23.89 44.81 12.67
N ARG A 125 -23.71 46.13 12.56
CA ARG A 125 -22.83 46.76 11.56
C ARG A 125 -21.45 47.11 12.14
N SER A 126 -21.23 46.85 13.43
CA SER A 126 -20.01 47.24 14.13
C SER A 126 -19.00 46.11 14.22
N ALA A 127 -17.72 46.45 13.98
CA ALA A 127 -16.57 45.57 14.21
C ALA A 127 -16.44 45.12 15.66
N SER A 128 -16.79 45.99 16.61
CA SER A 128 -16.81 45.72 18.05
C SER A 128 -18.20 45.35 18.56
N GLY A 129 -19.17 45.20 17.66
CA GLY A 129 -20.54 44.88 18.02
C GLY A 129 -20.65 43.47 18.61
N LYS A 130 -21.51 43.32 19.61
CA LYS A 130 -21.82 42.03 20.21
C LYS A 130 -23.06 41.47 19.53
N LEU A 131 -22.97 40.28 18.93
CA LEU A 131 -24.14 39.49 18.53
C LEU A 131 -23.96 38.08 19.09
N SER A 132 -24.78 37.73 20.09
CA SER A 132 -24.65 36.49 20.85
C SER A 132 -25.99 35.82 21.10
N CYS A 133 -26.03 34.49 20.95
CA CYS A 133 -27.07 33.60 21.45
C CYS A 133 -26.42 32.61 22.43
N GLU A 134 -26.88 32.57 23.67
CA GLU A 134 -26.40 31.64 24.69
C GLU A 134 -27.61 30.92 25.29
N GLN A 135 -27.82 29.64 24.93
CA GLN A 135 -29.02 28.88 25.30
C GLN A 135 -30.34 29.53 24.83
N CYS A 136 -30.33 30.16 23.66
CA CYS A 136 -31.54 30.77 23.10
C CYS A 136 -32.39 29.75 22.32
N SER A 137 -33.66 30.07 22.11
CA SER A 137 -34.57 29.29 21.26
C SER A 137 -35.50 30.22 20.50
N PHE A 138 -36.03 29.72 19.39
CA PHE A 138 -36.92 30.45 18.49
C PHE A 138 -38.16 29.61 18.23
N ASP A 139 -39.32 30.23 18.39
CA ASP A 139 -40.62 29.58 18.20
C ASP A 139 -41.49 30.39 17.24
N ASN A 140 -42.18 29.68 16.35
CA ASN A 140 -42.95 30.22 15.23
C ASN A 140 -42.15 31.18 14.32
N VAL A 141 -40.85 30.89 14.12
CA VAL A 141 -39.95 31.63 13.23
C VAL A 141 -39.58 30.75 12.05
N GLY A 142 -39.71 31.26 10.82
CA GLY A 142 -39.35 30.51 9.61
C GLY A 142 -37.84 30.37 9.46
N ARG A 143 -37.16 31.51 9.34
CA ARG A 143 -35.70 31.61 9.23
C ARG A 143 -35.13 32.58 10.27
N VAL A 144 -33.97 32.23 10.83
CA VAL A 144 -33.18 33.10 11.72
C VAL A 144 -31.83 33.39 11.07
N THR A 145 -31.54 34.66 10.82
CA THR A 145 -30.24 35.12 10.35
C THR A 145 -29.56 35.97 11.42
N MET A 146 -28.35 35.60 11.80
CA MET A 146 -27.47 36.35 12.70
C MET A 146 -26.28 36.87 11.91
N ALA A 147 -26.24 38.18 11.68
CA ALA A 147 -25.26 38.79 10.79
C ALA A 147 -24.42 39.89 11.47
N ALA A 148 -23.11 39.75 11.44
CA ALA A 148 -22.16 40.85 11.68
C ALA A 148 -21.69 41.41 10.33
N ALA A 149 -22.57 42.19 9.69
CA ALA A 149 -22.43 42.60 8.30
C ALA A 149 -23.00 44.01 8.05
N THR A 150 -22.45 44.68 7.04
CA THR A 150 -23.02 45.88 6.43
C THR A 150 -23.99 45.46 5.33
N PRO A 151 -25.31 45.70 5.50
CA PRO A 151 -26.30 45.45 4.47
C PRO A 151 -26.29 46.56 3.40
N SER A 152 -27.00 46.34 2.29
CA SER A 152 -27.01 47.25 1.14
C SER A 152 -27.78 48.56 1.37
N TYR A 153 -28.65 48.62 2.38
CA TYR A 153 -29.37 49.84 2.73
C TYR A 153 -28.56 50.74 3.67
N ALA A 154 -28.81 52.06 3.57
CA ALA A 154 -28.09 53.09 4.31
C ALA A 154 -28.25 52.95 5.84
N SER A 155 -27.21 53.30 6.59
CA SER A 155 -27.16 53.19 8.06
C SER A 155 -28.08 54.17 8.79
N ASN A 156 -28.63 55.17 8.11
CA ASN A 156 -29.59 56.15 8.64
C ASN A 156 -31.04 55.88 8.17
N ALA A 157 -31.30 54.76 7.50
CA ALA A 157 -32.64 54.42 7.02
C ALA A 157 -33.65 54.36 8.18
N LYS A 158 -34.88 54.83 7.94
CA LYS A 158 -36.02 54.68 8.85
C LYS A 158 -36.96 53.53 8.45
N THR A 159 -37.00 53.22 7.15
CA THR A 159 -37.67 52.06 6.56
C THR A 159 -36.79 51.49 5.46
N ILE A 160 -36.96 50.21 5.12
CA ILE A 160 -36.19 49.56 4.06
C ILE A 160 -37.14 48.83 3.10
N ASN A 161 -36.79 48.79 1.81
CA ASN A 161 -37.56 48.04 0.79
C ASN A 161 -36.95 46.65 0.53
N SER A 162 -35.68 46.44 0.88
CA SER A 162 -34.96 45.17 0.76
C SER A 162 -33.71 45.18 1.65
N VAL A 163 -33.24 43.99 2.04
CA VAL A 163 -31.95 43.82 2.76
C VAL A 163 -30.77 43.93 1.79
N GLY A 164 -30.92 43.35 0.59
CA GLY A 164 -29.87 43.27 -0.42
C GLY A 164 -28.73 42.32 -0.04
N ASP A 165 -27.52 42.68 -0.44
CA ASP A 165 -26.31 41.96 -0.06
C ASP A 165 -25.83 42.35 1.35
N LEU A 166 -25.33 41.37 2.09
CA LEU A 166 -24.68 41.48 3.39
C LEU A 166 -23.16 41.33 3.19
N THR A 167 -22.41 42.38 3.52
CA THR A 167 -20.93 42.36 3.47
C THR A 167 -20.40 42.24 4.89
N THR A 168 -19.73 41.15 5.25
CA THR A 168 -19.19 40.92 6.59
C THR A 168 -18.28 42.06 7.04
N VAL A 169 -18.42 42.51 8.28
CA VAL A 169 -17.62 43.61 8.84
C VAL A 169 -16.29 43.08 9.38
N GLY A 170 -15.21 43.81 9.11
CA GLY A 170 -13.87 43.56 9.66
C GLY A 170 -13.90 43.40 11.20
N GLY A 171 -13.46 42.27 11.76
CA GLY A 171 -13.51 41.95 13.19
C GLY A 171 -14.88 41.52 13.72
N GLY A 172 -15.94 41.69 12.94
CA GLY A 172 -17.32 41.39 13.35
C GLY A 172 -17.48 39.93 13.79
N LYS A 173 -18.17 39.71 14.90
CA LYS A 173 -18.31 38.38 15.54
C LYS A 173 -19.77 38.01 15.78
N VAL A 174 -20.13 36.77 15.45
CA VAL A 174 -21.37 36.10 15.86
C VAL A 174 -21.01 34.96 16.80
N THR A 175 -21.65 34.89 17.97
CA THR A 175 -21.42 33.86 18.98
C THR A 175 -22.69 33.06 19.23
N VAL A 176 -22.66 31.73 19.09
CA VAL A 176 -23.80 30.83 19.35
C VAL A 176 -23.35 29.70 20.28
N LYS A 177 -23.76 29.78 21.55
CA LYS A 177 -23.42 28.81 22.61
C LYS A 177 -24.67 28.10 23.10
N GLY A 178 -25.10 27.10 22.35
CA GLY A 178 -26.38 26.42 22.56
C GLY A 178 -27.55 27.18 21.92
N LEU A 179 -28.24 26.52 21.00
CA LEU A 179 -29.45 26.99 20.34
C LEU A 179 -30.31 25.77 20.02
N VAL A 180 -31.53 25.70 20.55
CA VAL A 180 -32.46 24.60 20.28
C VAL A 180 -33.76 25.19 19.78
N SER A 181 -34.02 25.04 18.48
CA SER A 181 -35.19 25.60 17.80
C SER A 181 -35.81 24.55 16.86
N PRO A 182 -36.53 23.56 17.40
CA PRO A 182 -37.15 22.50 16.61
C PRO A 182 -38.09 23.07 15.54
N GLY A 183 -37.94 22.64 14.29
CA GLY A 183 -38.79 23.07 13.18
C GLY A 183 -38.37 24.40 12.52
N LEU A 184 -37.31 25.05 12.99
CA LEU A 184 -36.70 26.18 12.30
C LEU A 184 -36.22 25.74 10.92
N GLN A 185 -36.63 26.44 9.85
CA GLN A 185 -36.30 26.03 8.48
C GLN A 185 -34.86 26.38 8.08
N SER A 186 -34.33 27.50 8.59
CA SER A 186 -32.96 27.92 8.30
C SER A 186 -32.39 28.72 9.47
N LEU A 187 -31.20 28.34 9.93
CA LEU A 187 -30.33 29.14 10.78
C LEU A 187 -29.14 29.60 9.95
N GLU A 188 -28.92 30.91 9.86
CA GLU A 188 -27.85 31.50 9.06
C GLU A 188 -26.93 32.34 9.93
N LEU A 189 -25.65 31.98 9.98
CA LEU A 189 -24.62 32.72 10.70
C LEU A 189 -23.69 33.38 9.68
N ILE A 190 -23.63 34.71 9.66
CA ILE A 190 -22.88 35.49 8.66
C ILE A 190 -21.98 36.50 9.37
N ALA A 191 -20.67 36.22 9.46
CA ALA A 191 -19.72 37.12 10.12
C ALA A 191 -18.29 36.84 9.66
N GLU A 192 -17.34 37.77 9.91
CA GLU A 192 -15.94 37.41 9.73
C GLU A 192 -15.54 36.30 10.72
N ASN A 193 -15.93 36.45 11.98
CA ASN A 193 -15.67 35.48 13.04
C ASN A 193 -16.98 34.83 13.53
N ILE A 194 -17.04 33.51 13.53
CA ILE A 194 -18.14 32.73 14.10
C ILE A 194 -17.57 31.89 15.24
N ASP A 195 -18.17 31.98 16.42
CA ASP A 195 -17.79 31.23 17.63
C ASP A 195 -18.99 30.38 18.06
N THR A 196 -18.89 29.07 17.88
CA THR A 196 -19.96 28.12 18.18
C THR A 196 -19.55 27.18 19.30
N SER A 197 -20.47 26.82 20.19
CA SER A 197 -20.27 25.74 21.15
C SER A 197 -21.62 25.23 21.67
N GLY A 198 -21.61 24.17 22.49
CA GLY A 198 -22.84 23.53 22.96
C GLY A 198 -23.59 22.81 21.85
N THR A 199 -24.90 22.60 22.04
CA THR A 199 -25.78 21.94 21.05
C THR A 199 -26.55 22.97 20.24
N ILE A 200 -26.45 22.89 18.92
CA ILE A 200 -27.24 23.67 17.96
C ILE A 200 -28.13 22.68 17.22
N ASP A 201 -29.43 22.68 17.52
CA ASP A 201 -30.41 21.67 17.06
C ASP A 201 -31.66 22.33 16.46
N THR A 202 -31.96 21.99 15.20
CA THR A 202 -33.19 22.40 14.50
C THR A 202 -34.17 21.24 14.30
N ASN A 203 -33.79 20.02 14.66
CA ASN A 203 -34.59 18.83 14.40
C ASN A 203 -35.84 18.80 15.27
N LEU A 204 -36.91 18.25 14.69
CA LEU A 204 -38.13 17.92 15.39
C LEU A 204 -37.99 16.55 16.06
N ARG A 205 -38.80 16.32 17.08
CA ARG A 205 -38.93 15.03 17.77
C ARG A 205 -40.29 14.43 17.49
N ALA A 206 -40.35 13.12 17.33
CA ALA A 206 -41.58 12.42 17.00
C ALA A 206 -41.70 11.04 17.64
N GLU A 207 -42.91 10.49 17.63
CA GLU A 207 -43.20 9.10 17.94
C GLU A 207 -43.98 8.46 16.79
N ASN A 208 -43.89 7.13 16.67
CA ASN A 208 -44.71 6.39 15.72
C ASN A 208 -46.17 6.41 16.20
N HIS A 209 -47.09 6.81 15.31
CA HIS A 209 -48.52 6.71 15.58
C HIS A 209 -48.94 5.22 15.51
N PRO A 210 -49.76 4.71 16.44
CA PRO A 210 -50.21 3.31 16.43
C PRO A 210 -50.92 2.89 15.13
N GLU A 211 -51.60 3.82 14.49
CA GLU A 211 -52.33 3.62 13.22
C GLU A 211 -51.49 3.91 11.96
N SER A 212 -50.15 4.02 12.07
CA SER A 212 -49.19 4.44 11.03
C SER A 212 -48.92 5.95 10.96
N GLY A 213 -47.73 6.32 10.50
CA GLY A 213 -47.22 7.69 10.45
C GLY A 213 -46.44 8.09 11.71
N MET A 214 -46.00 9.36 11.76
CA MET A 214 -45.30 9.94 12.90
C MET A 214 -46.06 11.15 13.44
N ILE A 215 -46.07 11.31 14.75
CA ILE A 215 -46.63 12.46 15.46
C ILE A 215 -45.47 13.26 16.03
N ILE A 216 -45.40 14.56 15.74
CA ILE A 216 -44.43 15.46 16.37
C ILE A 216 -44.77 15.63 17.85
N VAL A 217 -43.81 15.34 18.72
CA VAL A 217 -43.92 15.47 20.18
C VAL A 217 -42.56 15.84 20.76
N ASP A 218 -42.50 16.81 21.69
CA ASP A 218 -41.25 17.43 22.17
C ASP A 218 -40.20 16.45 22.74
N ARG A 219 -40.65 15.30 23.24
CA ARG A 219 -39.80 14.27 23.86
C ARG A 219 -39.85 12.93 23.13
N GLY A 220 -40.18 12.97 21.84
CA GLY A 220 -40.27 11.77 21.02
C GLY A 220 -38.92 11.07 20.84
N SER A 221 -38.98 9.74 20.75
CA SER A 221 -37.85 8.85 20.52
C SER A 221 -37.27 8.93 19.11
N LYS A 222 -38.05 9.43 18.14
CA LYS A 222 -37.66 9.59 16.74
C LYS A 222 -37.14 10.98 16.43
N VAL A 223 -36.15 11.05 15.54
CA VAL A 223 -35.58 12.30 15.02
C VAL A 223 -36.19 12.59 13.66
N VAL A 224 -36.87 13.73 13.55
CA VAL A 224 -37.33 14.23 12.25
C VAL A 224 -36.40 15.38 11.84
N GLY A 225 -35.57 15.12 10.84
CA GLY A 225 -34.65 16.09 10.26
C GLY A 225 -35.41 17.30 9.75
N ALA A 226 -35.13 18.47 10.32
CA ALA A 226 -35.79 19.72 9.95
C ALA A 226 -34.77 20.84 9.77
N GLY A 227 -35.02 21.66 8.75
CA GLY A 227 -34.25 22.85 8.43
C GLY A 227 -32.78 22.65 8.10
N GLY A 228 -32.08 23.78 7.90
CA GLY A 228 -30.66 23.81 7.62
C GLY A 228 -29.89 24.81 8.48
N ILE A 229 -28.63 24.51 8.77
CA ILE A 229 -27.68 25.41 9.43
C ILE A 229 -26.64 25.84 8.40
N ASN A 230 -26.60 27.12 8.08
CA ASN A 230 -25.69 27.71 7.10
C ASN A 230 -24.72 28.67 7.80
N MET A 231 -23.43 28.42 7.64
CA MET A 231 -22.36 29.24 8.22
C MET A 231 -21.50 29.86 7.12
N PHE A 232 -21.49 31.19 7.07
CA PHE A 232 -20.67 32.00 6.17
C PHE A 232 -19.66 32.78 7.00
N THR A 233 -18.44 32.26 7.12
CA THR A 233 -17.36 32.81 7.95
C THR A 233 -16.25 33.42 7.08
N GLY A 234 -15.55 34.43 7.61
CA GLY A 234 -14.50 35.17 6.89
C GLY A 234 -15.04 36.39 6.14
N ARG A 235 -14.17 37.03 5.35
CA ARG A 235 -14.51 38.28 4.64
C ARG A 235 -15.30 37.98 3.37
N LEU A 236 -16.60 38.11 3.44
CA LEU A 236 -17.56 37.68 2.43
C LEU A 236 -18.61 38.74 2.11
N LYS A 237 -19.14 38.67 0.89
CA LYS A 237 -20.37 39.34 0.49
C LYS A 237 -21.40 38.29 0.08
N VAL A 238 -22.51 38.22 0.79
CA VAL A 238 -23.56 37.19 0.63
C VAL A 238 -24.90 37.87 0.34
N SER A 239 -25.64 37.41 -0.66
CA SER A 239 -26.99 37.89 -0.96
C SER A 239 -27.99 37.32 0.07
N TYR A 240 -28.70 38.18 0.80
CA TYR A 240 -29.67 37.72 1.82
C TYR A 240 -30.84 36.91 1.24
N ALA A 241 -31.22 37.20 -0.01
CA ALA A 241 -32.40 36.60 -0.62
C ALA A 241 -32.24 35.12 -0.99
N ASN A 242 -31.00 34.71 -1.30
CA ASN A 242 -30.72 33.36 -1.82
C ASN A 242 -29.40 32.76 -1.31
N LEU A 243 -28.75 33.42 -0.35
CA LEU A 243 -27.48 33.02 0.25
C LEU A 243 -26.32 32.85 -0.74
N ALA A 244 -26.44 33.41 -1.95
CA ALA A 244 -25.38 33.35 -2.95
C ALA A 244 -24.19 34.22 -2.53
N ILE A 245 -23.01 33.62 -2.47
CA ILE A 245 -21.74 34.33 -2.25
C ILE A 245 -21.40 35.12 -3.51
N LYS A 246 -21.34 36.45 -3.40
CA LYS A 246 -21.04 37.38 -4.49
C LYS A 246 -19.55 37.68 -4.60
N SER A 247 -18.85 37.76 -3.47
CA SER A 247 -17.40 37.95 -3.43
C SER A 247 -16.82 37.46 -2.11
N ALA A 248 -15.53 37.17 -2.12
CA ALA A 248 -14.78 36.71 -0.96
C ALA A 248 -13.35 37.26 -0.99
N THR A 249 -12.82 37.61 0.18
CA THR A 249 -11.42 38.01 0.36
C THR A 249 -10.69 36.90 1.09
N LEU A 250 -9.67 36.33 0.43
CA LEU A 250 -8.92 35.18 0.91
C LEU A 250 -8.03 35.54 2.09
N SER A 251 -7.90 34.62 3.05
CA SER A 251 -7.02 34.75 4.22
C SER A 251 -6.52 33.38 4.66
N THR A 252 -5.30 33.30 5.18
CA THR A 252 -4.74 32.06 5.76
C THR A 252 -5.16 31.86 7.22
N ALA A 253 -6.00 32.74 7.78
CA ALA A 253 -6.60 32.56 9.09
C ALA A 253 -7.40 31.25 9.16
N TRP A 254 -7.62 30.74 10.38
CA TRP A 254 -8.46 29.57 10.62
C TRP A 254 -9.82 30.01 11.16
N SER A 255 -10.88 29.50 10.52
CA SER A 255 -12.24 29.49 11.04
C SER A 255 -12.48 28.12 11.67
N THR A 256 -12.45 28.07 13.00
CA THR A 256 -12.73 26.85 13.78
C THR A 256 -14.21 26.77 14.13
N ILE A 257 -14.82 25.61 13.89
CA ILE A 257 -16.22 25.34 14.20
C ILE A 257 -16.25 24.28 15.27
N GLU A 258 -16.83 24.61 16.43
CA GLU A 258 -16.93 23.75 17.61
C GLU A 258 -18.39 23.52 18.03
N GLY A 259 -18.63 22.45 18.78
CA GLY A 259 -19.95 22.11 19.34
C GLY A 259 -20.59 20.87 18.71
N LYS A 260 -21.91 20.74 18.86
CA LYS A 260 -22.74 19.67 18.31
C LYS A 260 -23.81 20.29 17.42
N PHE A 261 -23.86 19.89 16.15
CA PHE A 261 -24.82 20.39 15.18
C PHE A 261 -25.78 19.26 14.78
N ARG A 262 -27.08 19.53 14.84
CA ARG A 262 -28.16 18.60 14.49
C ARG A 262 -29.18 19.35 13.63
N ALA A 263 -29.28 18.98 12.36
CA ALA A 263 -30.18 19.60 11.40
C ALA A 263 -30.37 18.64 10.22
N ALA A 264 -31.34 18.86 9.32
CA ALA A 264 -31.36 18.09 8.08
C ALA A 264 -30.18 18.47 7.16
N THR A 265 -29.81 19.75 7.09
CA THR A 265 -28.67 20.21 6.28
C THR A 265 -27.68 21.01 7.13
N ILE A 266 -26.38 20.79 6.96
CA ILE A 266 -25.33 21.63 7.55
C ILE A 266 -24.38 22.09 6.45
N ALA A 267 -24.27 23.41 6.25
CA ALA A 267 -23.42 24.00 5.23
C ALA A 267 -22.45 25.01 5.82
N VAL A 268 -21.18 24.93 5.40
CA VAL A 268 -20.11 25.84 5.81
C VAL A 268 -19.39 26.35 4.57
N ALA A 269 -19.29 27.66 4.44
CA ALA A 269 -18.50 28.31 3.40
C ALA A 269 -17.55 29.35 4.00
N SER A 270 -16.28 29.31 3.60
CA SER A 270 -15.26 30.23 4.11
C SER A 270 -14.17 30.53 3.09
N PRO A 271 -13.66 31.77 2.98
CA PRO A 271 -12.42 32.08 2.27
C PRO A 271 -11.17 31.90 3.14
N ASN A 272 -11.35 31.48 4.40
CA ASN A 272 -10.32 31.16 5.37
C ASN A 272 -10.13 29.63 5.43
N ASN A 273 -9.05 29.16 6.06
CA ASN A 273 -8.90 27.75 6.43
C ASN A 273 -10.08 27.33 7.32
N ILE A 274 -10.56 26.09 7.18
CA ILE A 274 -11.68 25.58 7.98
C ILE A 274 -11.19 24.43 8.87
N ALA A 275 -11.37 24.56 10.19
CA ALA A 275 -11.18 23.47 11.14
C ALA A 275 -12.55 23.03 11.68
N ILE A 276 -12.91 21.77 11.44
CA ILE A 276 -14.15 21.18 11.93
C ILE A 276 -13.81 20.35 13.18
N ASP A 277 -13.96 20.99 14.33
CA ASP A 277 -13.78 20.43 15.67
C ASP A 277 -15.15 20.09 16.31
N ALA A 278 -16.20 20.03 15.47
CA ALA A 278 -17.58 19.82 15.86
C ALA A 278 -18.09 18.43 15.49
N ASP A 279 -18.99 17.90 16.33
CA ASP A 279 -19.80 16.73 16.00
C ASP A 279 -21.00 17.20 15.16
N MET A 280 -20.94 16.99 13.86
CA MET A 280 -22.00 17.37 12.91
C MET A 280 -22.77 16.12 12.50
N SER A 281 -24.09 16.14 12.66
CA SER A 281 -24.93 15.01 12.28
C SER A 281 -26.24 15.47 11.63
N THR A 282 -26.52 14.92 10.45
CA THR A 282 -27.78 15.11 9.71
C THR A 282 -28.67 13.87 9.68
N MET A 283 -28.18 12.75 10.24
CA MET A 283 -28.91 11.50 10.33
C MET A 283 -30.27 11.69 11.00
N SER A 284 -31.32 11.10 10.43
CA SER A 284 -32.68 11.23 10.92
C SER A 284 -33.56 10.03 10.55
N ASP A 285 -34.61 9.77 11.35
CA ASP A 285 -35.59 8.72 11.03
C ASP A 285 -36.52 9.15 9.87
N ALA A 286 -36.68 10.46 9.66
CA ALA A 286 -37.48 11.05 8.58
C ALA A 286 -37.13 12.52 8.35
N LEU A 287 -37.52 13.06 7.20
CA LEU A 287 -37.37 14.49 6.87
C LEU A 287 -38.69 15.23 6.94
N SER A 288 -38.68 16.41 7.56
CA SER A 288 -39.83 17.32 7.57
C SER A 288 -39.79 18.21 6.33
N THR A 289 -40.91 18.27 5.61
CA THR A 289 -41.16 19.34 4.64
C THR A 289 -41.99 20.45 5.31
N SER A 290 -41.85 21.68 4.84
CA SER A 290 -42.63 22.82 5.34
C SER A 290 -42.97 23.76 4.20
N GLN A 291 -43.96 24.63 4.38
CA GLN A 291 -44.27 25.68 3.41
C GLN A 291 -43.73 27.02 3.92
N HIS A 292 -42.99 27.73 3.08
CA HIS A 292 -42.46 29.06 3.37
C HIS A 292 -42.82 30.03 2.25
N ASN A 293 -43.50 31.14 2.58
CA ASN A 293 -43.95 32.14 1.60
C ASN A 293 -44.65 31.51 0.37
N GLY A 294 -45.52 30.53 0.61
CA GLY A 294 -46.27 29.82 -0.42
C GLY A 294 -45.47 28.73 -1.18
N LYS A 295 -44.17 28.57 -0.93
CA LYS A 295 -43.31 27.57 -1.57
C LYS A 295 -43.06 26.37 -0.65
N LEU A 296 -43.04 25.17 -1.22
CA LEU A 296 -42.62 23.97 -0.50
C LEU A 296 -41.10 24.01 -0.28
N TYR A 297 -40.69 23.85 0.97
CA TYR A 297 -39.31 23.65 1.40
C TYR A 297 -39.14 22.19 1.83
N ALA A 298 -38.27 21.48 1.13
CA ALA A 298 -37.84 20.13 1.48
C ALA A 298 -36.31 20.18 1.65
N PRO A 299 -35.78 19.99 2.87
CA PRO A 299 -34.35 20.01 3.08
C PRO A 299 -33.70 18.82 2.37
N THR A 300 -32.53 19.05 1.77
CA THR A 300 -31.68 17.96 1.27
C THR A 300 -30.76 17.55 2.40
N GLU A 301 -30.88 16.30 2.85
CA GLU A 301 -30.03 15.83 3.93
C GLU A 301 -28.56 15.86 3.51
N GLY A 302 -27.68 16.45 4.33
CA GLY A 302 -26.25 16.37 4.10
C GLY A 302 -25.39 17.43 4.76
N ILE A 303 -24.08 17.17 4.76
CA ILE A 303 -23.05 18.05 5.29
C ILE A 303 -22.19 18.55 4.13
N PHE A 304 -22.11 19.86 3.96
CA PHE A 304 -21.43 20.51 2.84
C PHE A 304 -20.42 21.54 3.36
N VAL A 305 -19.13 21.27 3.19
CA VAL A 305 -18.07 22.20 3.61
C VAL A 305 -17.24 22.59 2.42
N GLN A 306 -17.18 23.89 2.15
CA GLN A 306 -16.49 24.43 0.99
C GLN A 306 -15.58 25.59 1.35
N SER A 307 -14.30 25.47 1.01
CA SER A 307 -13.41 26.63 0.97
C SER A 307 -13.64 27.44 -0.31
N LEU A 308 -13.53 28.75 -0.23
CA LEU A 308 -13.71 29.68 -1.33
C LEU A 308 -12.35 30.17 -1.80
N GLY A 309 -12.12 30.21 -3.12
CA GLY A 309 -10.85 30.61 -3.71
C GLY A 309 -11.00 31.06 -5.16
N LYS A 310 -10.11 31.95 -5.62
CA LYS A 310 -9.97 32.29 -7.04
C LYS A 310 -8.71 31.66 -7.60
N TYR A 311 -8.84 31.00 -8.74
CA TYR A 311 -7.76 30.30 -9.45
C TYR A 311 -6.55 31.18 -9.82
N LYS A 312 -6.68 32.51 -9.84
CA LYS A 312 -5.71 33.42 -10.47
C LYS A 312 -4.44 33.75 -9.69
N ASN A 313 -4.31 33.44 -8.39
CA ASN A 313 -3.13 33.86 -7.60
C ASN A 313 -2.61 32.76 -6.67
N ALA A 314 -1.39 32.25 -6.93
CA ALA A 314 -0.83 31.05 -6.29
C ALA A 314 -0.63 31.17 -4.77
N SER A 315 -0.27 32.37 -4.27
CA SER A 315 0.00 32.60 -2.84
C SER A 315 -1.23 32.50 -1.93
N HIS A 316 -2.44 32.58 -2.50
CA HIS A 316 -3.71 32.50 -1.77
C HIS A 316 -4.47 31.19 -2.04
N GLN A 317 -3.78 30.17 -2.57
CA GLN A 317 -4.34 28.84 -2.88
C GLN A 317 -4.17 27.84 -1.73
N ASN A 318 -3.68 28.26 -0.56
CA ASN A 318 -3.45 27.39 0.59
C ASN A 318 -4.58 27.47 1.62
N ILE A 319 -5.82 27.29 1.15
CA ILE A 319 -7.00 27.23 2.02
C ILE A 319 -7.42 25.77 2.21
N HIS A 320 -7.08 25.23 3.37
CA HIS A 320 -7.26 23.83 3.76
C HIS A 320 -8.58 23.60 4.50
N ILE A 321 -9.05 22.36 4.48
CA ILE A 321 -10.12 21.87 5.34
C ILE A 321 -9.55 20.76 6.22
N ASN A 322 -9.65 20.92 7.54
CA ASN A 322 -9.30 19.89 8.52
C ASN A 322 -10.57 19.40 9.21
N ALA A 323 -10.85 18.11 9.12
CA ALA A 323 -11.88 17.43 9.90
C ALA A 323 -11.21 16.66 11.05
N ASN A 324 -11.49 17.09 12.28
CA ASN A 324 -10.89 16.53 13.50
C ASN A 324 -11.90 15.74 14.34
N ALA A 325 -13.20 15.91 14.07
CA ALA A 325 -14.29 15.37 14.86
C ALA A 325 -15.19 14.42 14.04
N LYS A 326 -16.40 14.15 14.55
CA LYS A 326 -17.36 13.23 13.94
C LYS A 326 -18.25 13.96 12.93
N LEU A 327 -18.34 13.44 11.72
CA LEU A 327 -19.27 13.87 10.68
C LEU A 327 -20.19 12.69 10.34
N SER A 328 -21.51 12.86 10.37
CA SER A 328 -22.45 11.76 10.14
C SER A 328 -23.70 12.17 9.36
N THR A 329 -23.98 11.49 8.26
CA THR A 329 -25.12 11.76 7.35
C THR A 329 -25.63 10.45 6.78
N ASP A 330 -26.94 10.33 6.55
CA ASP A 330 -27.55 9.19 5.85
C ASP A 330 -27.57 9.39 4.33
N ASN A 331 -27.36 10.63 3.86
CA ASN A 331 -27.42 10.97 2.43
C ASN A 331 -26.06 11.37 1.85
N HIS A 332 -25.63 12.64 2.00
CA HIS A 332 -24.41 13.11 1.33
C HIS A 332 -23.49 13.93 2.22
N LEU A 333 -22.18 13.68 2.12
CA LEU A 333 -21.10 14.48 2.71
C LEU A 333 -20.17 14.99 1.61
N SER A 334 -19.99 16.31 1.53
CA SER A 334 -19.09 16.94 0.57
C SER A 334 -18.08 17.85 1.24
N LEU A 335 -16.79 17.57 1.04
CA LEU A 335 -15.70 18.45 1.44
C LEU A 335 -14.98 18.94 0.17
N LYS A 336 -14.97 20.25 -0.05
CA LYS A 336 -14.37 20.88 -1.24
C LYS A 336 -13.34 21.92 -0.85
N SER A 337 -12.06 21.60 -1.05
CA SER A 337 -10.94 22.48 -0.74
C SER A 337 -10.25 23.00 -2.00
N VAL A 338 -9.88 24.28 -2.01
CA VAL A 338 -9.00 24.86 -3.05
C VAL A 338 -7.51 24.54 -2.80
N SER A 339 -7.22 23.80 -1.74
CA SER A 339 -5.90 23.28 -1.36
C SER A 339 -6.04 21.81 -0.93
N THR A 340 -5.77 21.52 0.35
CA THR A 340 -5.71 20.18 0.94
C THR A 340 -6.92 19.89 1.83
N ILE A 341 -7.42 18.66 1.80
CA ILE A 341 -8.37 18.14 2.80
C ILE A 341 -7.63 17.18 3.73
N ARG A 342 -7.85 17.30 5.04
CA ARG A 342 -7.28 16.39 6.04
C ARG A 342 -8.36 15.81 6.94
N ILE A 343 -8.48 14.49 6.96
CA ILE A 343 -9.30 13.75 7.93
C ILE A 343 -8.34 13.20 8.96
N LEU A 344 -8.28 13.83 10.13
CA LEU A 344 -7.14 13.71 11.04
C LEU A 344 -7.35 12.64 12.12
N LYS A 345 -6.21 12.12 12.61
CA LYS A 345 -6.13 11.34 13.85
C LYS A 345 -5.27 12.13 14.83
N GLN A 346 -5.86 12.58 15.94
CA GLN A 346 -5.18 13.34 16.99
C GLN A 346 -5.08 12.50 18.28
N GLY A 347 -3.90 11.96 18.55
CA GLY A 347 -3.67 11.08 19.70
C GLY A 347 -4.57 9.85 19.65
N ASN A 348 -5.38 9.66 20.70
CA ASN A 348 -6.39 8.59 20.77
C ASN A 348 -7.73 8.96 20.12
N LYS A 349 -7.90 10.21 19.66
CA LYS A 349 -9.12 10.66 18.96
C LYS A 349 -8.92 10.50 17.47
N GLN A 350 -9.82 9.75 16.83
CA GLN A 350 -9.85 9.57 15.38
C GLN A 350 -11.06 10.30 14.83
N ALA A 351 -10.88 11.19 13.85
CA ALA A 351 -12.01 11.76 13.12
C ALA A 351 -12.81 10.60 12.51
N LYS A 352 -14.11 10.58 12.76
CA LYS A 352 -15.01 9.52 12.28
C LYS A 352 -15.99 10.12 11.29
N VAL A 353 -15.88 9.71 10.05
CA VAL A 353 -16.74 10.14 8.97
C VAL A 353 -17.64 8.97 8.59
N ILE A 354 -18.95 9.17 8.74
CA ILE A 354 -19.98 8.19 8.39
C ILE A 354 -20.92 8.86 7.39
N GLY A 355 -21.16 8.28 6.23
CA GLY A 355 -22.00 8.87 5.19
C GLY A 355 -22.76 7.85 4.37
N GLY A 356 -23.83 8.23 3.69
CA GLY A 356 -24.29 7.51 2.50
C GLY A 356 -23.24 7.70 1.40
N ASP A 357 -23.28 8.83 0.71
CA ASP A 357 -22.28 9.23 -0.27
C ASP A 357 -21.27 10.22 0.30
N MET A 358 -20.00 10.01 0.03
CA MET A 358 -18.91 10.89 0.43
C MET A 358 -18.12 11.38 -0.79
N THR A 359 -17.97 12.70 -0.92
CA THR A 359 -17.21 13.32 -2.00
C THR A 359 -16.14 14.25 -1.43
N LEU A 360 -14.88 13.94 -1.73
CA LEU A 360 -13.71 14.76 -1.39
C LEU A 360 -13.12 15.35 -2.67
N ILE A 361 -13.11 16.67 -2.77
CA ILE A 361 -12.46 17.36 -3.90
C ILE A 361 -11.44 18.33 -3.33
N ALA A 362 -10.16 18.01 -3.54
CA ALA A 362 -9.04 18.85 -3.16
C ALA A 362 -8.28 19.25 -4.43
N ARG A 363 -7.72 20.45 -4.45
CA ARG A 363 -6.82 20.83 -5.55
C ARG A 363 -5.44 20.21 -5.38
N ASN A 364 -4.95 20.23 -4.14
CA ASN A 364 -3.69 19.60 -3.76
C ASN A 364 -4.05 18.22 -3.20
N ASP A 365 -3.73 17.94 -1.94
CA ASP A 365 -3.79 16.57 -1.46
C ASP A 365 -5.04 16.27 -0.63
N VAL A 366 -5.38 14.99 -0.55
CA VAL A 366 -6.29 14.46 0.46
C VAL A 366 -5.50 13.56 1.40
N HIS A 367 -5.38 13.95 2.67
CA HIS A 367 -4.80 13.11 3.70
C HIS A 367 -5.91 12.44 4.52
N GLN A 368 -6.05 11.14 4.37
CA GLN A 368 -6.93 10.31 5.16
C GLN A 368 -6.10 9.62 6.25
N GLN A 369 -6.28 10.04 7.50
CA GLN A 369 -5.66 9.42 8.69
C GLN A 369 -6.72 8.91 9.68
N GLY A 370 -7.97 9.35 9.51
CA GLY A 370 -9.12 9.00 10.34
C GLY A 370 -9.78 7.67 9.95
N TYR A 371 -11.07 7.55 10.30
CA TYR A 371 -11.92 6.43 9.91
C TYR A 371 -13.05 6.96 9.02
N VAL A 372 -13.18 6.40 7.83
CA VAL A 372 -14.23 6.69 6.86
C VAL A 372 -15.01 5.41 6.63
N ALA A 373 -16.33 5.46 6.84
CA ALA A 373 -17.27 4.42 6.45
C ALA A 373 -18.42 5.07 5.66
N ALA A 374 -18.60 4.69 4.41
CA ALA A 374 -19.69 5.21 3.58
C ALA A 374 -20.24 4.16 2.60
N ASP A 375 -21.39 4.41 1.98
CA ASP A 375 -21.89 3.56 0.89
C ASP A 375 -21.11 3.80 -0.41
N GLU A 376 -20.76 5.06 -0.67
CA GLU A 376 -19.89 5.47 -1.77
C GLU A 376 -18.83 6.48 -1.31
N VAL A 377 -17.58 6.33 -1.76
CA VAL A 377 -16.48 7.27 -1.52
C VAL A 377 -15.90 7.68 -2.86
N LYS A 378 -15.98 8.98 -3.17
CA LYS A 378 -15.38 9.61 -4.35
C LYS A 378 -14.31 10.61 -3.93
N VAL A 379 -13.11 10.46 -4.46
CA VAL A 379 -11.97 11.35 -4.18
C VAL A 379 -11.38 11.87 -5.49
N SER A 380 -11.21 13.19 -5.57
CA SER A 380 -10.49 13.86 -6.64
C SER A 380 -9.45 14.82 -6.05
N ALA A 381 -8.17 14.60 -6.36
CA ALA A 381 -7.05 15.32 -5.77
C ALA A 381 -5.79 15.36 -6.66
N SER A 382 -4.78 16.15 -6.30
CA SER A 382 -3.41 15.98 -6.81
C SER A 382 -2.83 14.66 -6.31
N GLN A 383 -2.84 14.45 -4.99
CA GLN A 383 -2.42 13.21 -4.35
C GLN A 383 -3.47 12.72 -3.35
N PHE A 384 -3.56 11.39 -3.17
CA PHE A 384 -4.35 10.77 -2.12
C PHE A 384 -3.43 9.99 -1.19
N ILE A 385 -3.39 10.35 0.09
CA ILE A 385 -2.52 9.74 1.10
C ILE A 385 -3.40 9.14 2.19
N ASN A 386 -3.50 7.81 2.21
CA ASN A 386 -4.23 7.04 3.20
C ASN A 386 -3.30 6.35 4.20
N ASN A 387 -3.36 6.81 5.45
CA ASN A 387 -2.77 6.16 6.62
C ASN A 387 -3.81 5.71 7.65
N GLY A 388 -5.11 5.90 7.35
CA GLY A 388 -6.22 5.50 8.19
C GLY A 388 -7.00 4.35 7.58
N VAL A 389 -8.32 4.36 7.75
CA VAL A 389 -9.21 3.33 7.22
C VAL A 389 -10.29 3.97 6.36
N VAL A 390 -10.45 3.45 5.15
CA VAL A 390 -11.54 3.77 4.22
C VAL A 390 -12.30 2.47 3.93
N GLU A 391 -13.56 2.44 4.31
CA GLU A 391 -14.46 1.30 4.15
C GLU A 391 -15.71 1.75 3.40
N SER A 392 -16.01 1.12 2.25
CA SER A 392 -17.19 1.48 1.47
C SER A 392 -17.60 0.40 0.47
N ALA A 393 -18.89 0.34 0.09
CA ALA A 393 -19.29 -0.54 -0.98
C ALA A 393 -18.61 -0.15 -2.31
N ASN A 394 -18.50 1.15 -2.60
CA ASN A 394 -17.82 1.67 -3.78
C ASN A 394 -16.78 2.73 -3.39
N ILE A 395 -15.54 2.56 -3.83
CA ILE A 395 -14.43 3.51 -3.62
C ILE A 395 -13.88 3.88 -4.99
N ASP A 396 -13.94 5.16 -5.33
CA ASP A 396 -13.37 5.72 -6.55
C ASP A 396 -12.42 6.87 -6.20
N VAL A 397 -11.13 6.65 -6.46
CA VAL A 397 -10.07 7.62 -6.19
C VAL A 397 -9.38 7.96 -7.50
N GLU A 398 -9.53 9.22 -7.92
CA GLU A 398 -8.89 9.79 -9.09
C GLU A 398 -7.88 10.86 -8.66
N THR A 399 -6.62 10.70 -9.05
CA THR A 399 -5.55 11.65 -8.77
C THR A 399 -4.73 12.03 -10.00
N GLU A 400 -4.24 13.27 -10.03
CA GLU A 400 -3.30 13.71 -11.08
C GLU A 400 -1.91 13.07 -10.87
N GLU A 401 -1.41 13.07 -9.64
CA GLU A 401 -0.17 12.43 -9.20
C GLU A 401 -0.49 11.15 -8.42
N SER A 402 0.22 10.83 -7.35
CA SER A 402 0.25 9.49 -6.75
C SER A 402 -0.82 9.24 -5.69
N ILE A 403 -1.14 7.95 -5.55
CA ILE A 403 -1.99 7.38 -4.50
C ILE A 403 -1.10 6.57 -3.56
N TYR A 404 -1.10 6.93 -2.28
CA TYR A 404 -0.36 6.26 -1.22
C TYR A 404 -1.33 5.59 -0.24
N ASN A 405 -1.18 4.29 -0.03
CA ASN A 405 -1.80 3.56 1.06
C ASN A 405 -0.69 2.97 1.94
N SER A 406 -0.39 3.62 3.06
CA SER A 406 0.84 3.38 3.82
C SER A 406 0.60 3.50 5.33
N PHE A 407 1.57 3.07 6.13
CA PHE A 407 1.65 3.38 7.57
C PHE A 407 0.37 3.16 8.41
N GLY A 408 -0.34 2.07 8.15
CA GLY A 408 -1.62 1.72 8.78
C GLY A 408 -2.82 1.79 7.84
N GLY A 409 -2.62 2.31 6.62
CA GLY A 409 -3.62 2.50 5.58
C GLY A 409 -4.38 1.23 5.22
N LYS A 410 -5.71 1.31 5.28
CA LYS A 410 -6.62 0.25 4.83
C LYS A 410 -7.66 0.81 3.87
N VAL A 411 -7.82 0.15 2.73
CA VAL A 411 -8.88 0.38 1.75
C VAL A 411 -9.68 -0.92 1.65
N LEU A 412 -10.94 -0.87 2.04
CA LEU A 412 -11.84 -2.03 2.11
C LEU A 412 -13.11 -1.72 1.31
N GLY A 413 -13.43 -2.49 0.28
CA GLY A 413 -14.70 -2.27 -0.41
C GLY A 413 -15.14 -3.32 -1.40
N LYS A 414 -16.38 -3.29 -1.87
CA LYS A 414 -16.81 -4.25 -2.91
C LYS A 414 -16.20 -3.87 -4.26
N ASN A 415 -16.36 -2.63 -4.68
CA ASN A 415 -15.77 -2.12 -5.92
C ASN A 415 -14.78 -1.02 -5.57
N VAL A 416 -13.51 -1.22 -5.91
CA VAL A 416 -12.44 -0.25 -5.65
C VAL A 416 -11.76 0.09 -6.96
N THR A 417 -11.77 1.37 -7.31
CA THR A 417 -11.07 1.94 -8.45
C THR A 417 -10.05 2.95 -7.95
N LEU A 418 -8.77 2.72 -8.24
CA LEU A 418 -7.67 3.63 -7.96
C LEU A 418 -7.04 4.05 -9.28
N TYR A 419 -7.20 5.32 -9.63
CA TYR A 419 -6.71 5.89 -10.88
C TYR A 419 -5.74 7.04 -10.59
N SER A 420 -4.47 6.82 -10.89
CA SER A 420 -3.45 7.87 -10.91
C SER A 420 -3.07 8.16 -12.36
N LYS A 421 -3.23 9.41 -12.77
CA LYS A 421 -3.01 9.81 -14.18
C LYS A 421 -1.54 9.82 -14.58
N SER A 422 -0.67 10.37 -13.74
CA SER A 422 0.76 10.51 -14.02
C SER A 422 1.68 9.94 -12.94
N GLY A 423 1.14 9.62 -11.76
CA GLY A 423 1.86 9.10 -10.61
C GLY A 423 1.78 7.59 -10.45
N ALA A 424 2.17 7.12 -9.26
CA ALA A 424 2.13 5.72 -8.86
C ALA A 424 0.96 5.43 -7.92
N VAL A 425 0.55 4.17 -7.86
CA VAL A 425 -0.27 3.63 -6.76
C VAL A 425 0.64 2.77 -5.90
N ILE A 426 0.91 3.21 -4.68
CA ILE A 426 1.87 2.60 -3.75
C ILE A 426 1.12 2.09 -2.52
N ASN A 427 1.13 0.78 -2.33
CA ASN A 427 0.66 0.09 -1.13
C ASN A 427 1.85 -0.38 -0.28
N GLY A 428 1.90 0.04 0.98
CA GLY A 428 3.06 -0.16 1.85
C GLY A 428 4.05 0.99 1.77
N SER A 429 5.35 0.73 1.87
CA SER A 429 6.37 1.77 1.80
C SER A 429 7.74 1.24 1.39
N LEU A 430 8.55 2.09 0.76
CA LEU A 430 9.93 1.77 0.35
C LEU A 430 10.89 1.65 1.53
N VAL A 431 10.64 2.40 2.60
CA VAL A 431 11.43 2.42 3.84
C VAL A 431 10.49 2.39 5.05
N ASP A 432 11.03 2.11 6.22
CA ASP A 432 10.32 2.09 7.51
C ASP A 432 10.17 3.49 8.16
N LYS A 433 10.19 4.54 7.33
CA LYS A 433 10.06 5.95 7.73
C LYS A 433 8.87 6.59 7.05
N VAL A 434 8.26 7.57 7.71
CA VAL A 434 7.07 8.28 7.21
C VAL A 434 7.46 9.28 6.12
N VAL A 435 7.72 8.76 4.92
CA VAL A 435 8.10 9.50 3.71
C VAL A 435 7.39 8.90 2.49
N TYR A 436 6.97 9.76 1.56
CA TYR A 436 6.26 9.38 0.34
C TYR A 436 7.17 9.66 -0.86
N LEU A 437 7.68 8.62 -1.49
CA LEU A 437 8.68 8.73 -2.57
C LEU A 437 8.04 8.32 -3.90
N ASP A 438 8.12 9.20 -4.89
CA ASP A 438 7.54 9.02 -6.24
C ASP A 438 8.56 8.61 -7.29
N ASP A 439 9.77 8.31 -6.87
CA ASP A 439 10.87 8.13 -7.80
C ASP A 439 10.93 6.68 -8.27
N ALA A 440 10.89 6.46 -9.59
CA ALA A 440 10.91 5.11 -10.18
C ALA A 440 12.15 4.29 -9.80
N LEU A 441 11.96 3.02 -9.41
CA LEU A 441 13.05 2.08 -9.20
C LEU A 441 13.45 1.42 -10.52
N THR A 442 14.72 1.03 -10.63
CA THR A 442 15.17 0.16 -11.72
C THR A 442 14.78 -1.28 -11.37
N ILE A 443 13.86 -1.86 -12.14
CA ILE A 443 13.31 -3.21 -11.93
C ILE A 443 13.71 -4.14 -13.09
N GLY A 444 14.13 -5.37 -12.78
CA GLY A 444 14.35 -6.47 -13.74
C GLY A 444 15.64 -6.38 -14.58
N GLY A 445 16.80 -6.58 -13.96
CA GLY A 445 18.12 -6.59 -14.62
C GLY A 445 18.41 -7.87 -15.44
N GLU A 446 19.17 -7.75 -16.53
CA GLU A 446 19.57 -8.90 -17.39
C GLU A 446 20.95 -9.51 -17.05
N GLY A 447 21.56 -9.11 -15.94
CA GLY A 447 22.87 -9.62 -15.51
C GLY A 447 22.94 -9.76 -14.00
N TYR A 448 22.65 -10.96 -13.50
CA TYR A 448 22.90 -11.31 -12.10
C TYR A 448 24.34 -11.82 -12.01
N GLU A 449 25.24 -11.00 -11.49
CA GLU A 449 26.54 -11.52 -11.07
C GLU A 449 26.31 -12.41 -9.83
N VAL A 450 26.86 -13.61 -9.87
CA VAL A 450 26.67 -14.75 -8.95
C VAL A 450 27.08 -14.45 -7.48
N ASN A 451 27.57 -13.24 -7.20
CA ASN A 451 28.04 -12.82 -5.87
C ASN A 451 27.15 -11.75 -5.21
N LYS A 452 25.92 -11.50 -5.70
CA LYS A 452 25.16 -10.27 -5.40
C LYS A 452 23.84 -10.50 -4.65
N GLN A 453 23.63 -9.62 -3.65
CA GLN A 453 22.35 -9.29 -3.02
C GLN A 453 21.22 -9.14 -4.05
N PHE A 454 20.05 -9.74 -3.78
CA PHE A 454 18.82 -9.61 -4.58
C PHE A 454 17.78 -8.75 -3.85
N GLY A 455 16.81 -8.26 -4.63
CA GLY A 455 15.68 -7.48 -4.16
C GLY A 455 15.83 -5.97 -4.33
N ILE A 456 14.73 -5.25 -4.12
CA ILE A 456 14.65 -3.82 -4.46
C ILE A 456 15.49 -2.91 -3.57
N ARG A 457 15.92 -3.37 -2.38
CA ARG A 457 16.70 -2.54 -1.44
C ARG A 457 18.00 -2.06 -2.05
N GLN A 458 18.65 -2.85 -2.92
CA GLN A 458 19.88 -2.44 -3.59
C GLN A 458 19.63 -1.26 -4.55
N ALA A 459 18.58 -1.36 -5.38
CA ALA A 459 18.18 -0.29 -6.29
C ALA A 459 17.81 0.99 -5.51
N LEU A 460 17.13 0.84 -4.38
CA LEU A 460 16.81 1.93 -3.47
C LEU A 460 18.07 2.55 -2.85
N GLN A 461 19.02 1.74 -2.36
CA GLN A 461 20.24 2.23 -1.73
C GLN A 461 21.11 3.01 -2.71
N LYS A 462 21.33 2.48 -3.92
CA LYS A 462 22.02 3.17 -5.00
C LYS A 462 21.38 4.53 -5.29
N LYS A 463 20.05 4.56 -5.33
CA LYS A 463 19.31 5.81 -5.54
C LYS A 463 19.46 6.81 -4.40
N ILE A 464 19.42 6.35 -3.15
CA ILE A 464 19.66 7.20 -1.97
C ILE A 464 21.08 7.78 -2.01
N GLU A 465 22.05 7.06 -2.56
CA GLU A 465 23.41 7.56 -2.71
C GLU A 465 23.55 8.59 -3.84
N GLU A 466 22.84 8.38 -4.96
CA GLU A 466 22.86 9.26 -6.13
C GLU A 466 22.01 10.53 -5.96
N ASP A 467 20.87 10.45 -5.26
CA ASP A 467 19.94 11.56 -5.06
C ASP A 467 20.00 12.14 -3.64
N LYS A 468 20.64 13.31 -3.55
CA LYS A 468 20.77 14.08 -2.31
C LYS A 468 19.42 14.49 -1.72
N GLU A 469 18.40 14.75 -2.53
CA GLU A 469 17.09 15.15 -2.05
C GLU A 469 16.37 13.98 -1.39
N THR A 470 16.28 12.83 -2.07
CA THR A 470 15.76 11.58 -1.49
C THR A 470 16.45 11.24 -0.17
N LYS A 471 17.80 11.30 -0.15
CA LYS A 471 18.58 11.06 1.07
C LYS A 471 18.21 11.99 2.21
N SER A 472 18.09 13.29 1.92
CA SER A 472 17.69 14.30 2.91
C SER A 472 16.28 14.04 3.46
N ARG A 473 15.31 13.75 2.58
CA ARG A 473 13.92 13.46 2.96
C ARG A 473 13.82 12.23 3.87
N ILE A 474 14.55 11.16 3.57
CA ILE A 474 14.60 9.95 4.39
C ILE A 474 15.30 10.21 5.73
N ASN A 475 16.41 10.96 5.74
CA ASN A 475 17.15 11.24 6.98
C ASN A 475 16.35 12.11 7.95
N ASN A 476 15.55 13.05 7.44
CA ASN A 476 14.72 13.93 8.23
C ASN A 476 13.35 13.32 8.62
N ALA A 477 12.98 12.17 8.05
CA ALA A 477 11.71 11.52 8.35
C ALA A 477 11.75 10.74 9.66
N ASN A 478 10.64 10.78 10.39
CA ASN A 478 10.44 9.98 11.60
C ASN A 478 10.23 8.50 11.26
N SER A 479 10.67 7.60 12.13
CA SER A 479 10.33 6.18 12.05
C SER A 479 8.82 5.98 12.10
N ALA A 480 8.32 5.09 11.25
CA ALA A 480 6.90 4.77 11.22
C ALA A 480 6.52 3.88 12.42
N SER A 481 5.37 4.16 13.05
CA SER A 481 4.83 3.30 14.13
C SER A 481 4.33 1.94 13.62
N THR A 482 3.97 1.88 12.34
CA THR A 482 3.62 0.67 11.60
C THR A 482 3.92 0.91 10.12
N VAL A 483 4.23 -0.14 9.37
CA VAL A 483 4.38 -0.12 7.91
C VAL A 483 3.30 -0.96 7.22
N SER A 484 2.30 -1.43 7.99
CA SER A 484 1.18 -2.22 7.46
C SER A 484 0.36 -1.43 6.45
N ALA A 485 -0.11 -2.07 5.39
CA ALA A 485 -1.00 -1.47 4.41
C ALA A 485 -1.83 -2.55 3.70
N SER A 486 -3.14 -2.34 3.57
CA SER A 486 -3.99 -3.32 2.88
C SER A 486 -5.01 -2.69 1.95
N ILE A 487 -5.10 -3.20 0.73
CA ILE A 487 -6.19 -2.92 -0.22
C ILE A 487 -6.91 -4.25 -0.44
N LEU A 488 -8.16 -4.36 0.01
CA LEU A 488 -8.97 -5.57 -0.06
C LEU A 488 -10.30 -5.24 -0.75
N ALA A 489 -10.64 -5.96 -1.82
CA ALA A 489 -11.91 -5.75 -2.50
C ALA A 489 -12.56 -6.98 -3.13
N ASP A 490 -13.85 -6.91 -3.52
CA ASP A 490 -14.41 -7.93 -4.41
C ASP A 490 -13.87 -7.74 -5.83
N ASN A 491 -13.96 -6.50 -6.34
CA ASN A 491 -13.49 -6.07 -7.64
C ASN A 491 -12.54 -4.88 -7.46
N LEU A 492 -11.26 -5.08 -7.77
CA LEU A 492 -10.21 -4.07 -7.67
C LEU A 492 -9.68 -3.72 -9.06
N THR A 493 -9.75 -2.44 -9.42
CA THR A 493 -9.10 -1.89 -10.61
C THR A 493 -8.10 -0.82 -10.20
N ILE A 494 -6.84 -1.00 -10.59
CA ILE A 494 -5.78 -0.02 -10.37
C ILE A 494 -5.19 0.37 -11.73
N GLN A 495 -5.18 1.66 -12.03
CA GLN A 495 -4.51 2.22 -13.19
C GLN A 495 -3.57 3.34 -12.76
N ALA A 496 -2.29 3.24 -13.13
CA ALA A 496 -1.26 4.19 -12.75
C ALA A 496 -0.08 4.19 -13.72
N LYS A 497 0.89 5.09 -13.53
CA LYS A 497 2.20 4.97 -14.18
C LYS A 497 2.95 3.74 -13.69
N ARG A 498 2.92 3.52 -12.37
CA ARG A 498 3.50 2.38 -11.65
C ARG A 498 2.55 1.88 -10.58
N ILE A 499 2.58 0.57 -10.32
CA ILE A 499 1.82 -0.04 -9.23
C ILE A 499 2.83 -0.78 -8.35
N GLU A 500 2.91 -0.41 -7.08
CA GLU A 500 3.91 -0.92 -6.15
C GLU A 500 3.25 -1.45 -4.88
N ASN A 501 3.58 -2.68 -4.52
CA ASN A 501 3.13 -3.35 -3.31
C ASN A 501 4.36 -3.81 -2.52
N ILE A 502 4.75 -3.05 -1.49
CA ILE A 502 6.09 -3.16 -0.88
C ILE A 502 6.00 -3.31 0.62
N ASN A 503 6.54 -4.41 1.14
CA ASN A 503 6.74 -4.63 2.56
C ASN A 503 8.22 -4.42 2.90
N PRO A 504 8.61 -3.35 3.61
CA PRO A 504 10.01 -3.09 3.94
C PRO A 504 10.55 -3.98 5.08
N TYR A 505 9.78 -4.97 5.53
CA TYR A 505 10.19 -5.89 6.59
C TYR A 505 11.34 -6.80 6.13
N HIS A 506 12.48 -6.67 6.80
CA HIS A 506 13.66 -7.49 6.61
C HIS A 506 14.35 -7.76 7.95
N LEU A 507 15.29 -8.70 7.92
CA LEU A 507 16.13 -9.13 9.02
C LEU A 507 17.58 -9.10 8.55
N GLU A 508 18.46 -8.55 9.38
CA GLU A 508 19.90 -8.58 9.19
C GLU A 508 20.50 -9.56 10.21
N LYS A 509 21.33 -10.49 9.75
CA LYS A 509 21.97 -11.49 10.60
C LYS A 509 23.02 -10.81 11.48
N SER A 510 22.76 -10.76 12.78
CA SER A 510 23.79 -10.34 13.74
C SER A 510 24.85 -11.44 13.89
N ASN A 511 26.09 -11.05 14.24
CA ASN A 511 27.20 -11.98 14.49
C ASN A 511 26.91 -13.06 15.55
N SER A 512 25.92 -12.83 16.43
CA SER A 512 25.54 -13.73 17.52
C SER A 512 24.48 -14.79 17.14
N VAL A 513 23.88 -14.69 15.96
CA VAL A 513 22.73 -15.52 15.56
C VAL A 513 23.15 -16.48 14.46
N ASN A 514 22.95 -17.78 14.72
CA ASN A 514 23.09 -18.81 13.69
C ASN A 514 21.74 -19.06 12.98
N TRP A 515 21.74 -19.04 11.65
CA TRP A 515 20.57 -19.33 10.80
C TRP A 515 20.63 -20.73 10.16
N ASP A 516 21.64 -21.56 10.46
CA ASP A 516 21.78 -22.92 9.91
C ASP A 516 20.60 -23.84 10.25
N ALA A 517 19.96 -23.60 11.41
CA ALA A 517 18.73 -24.30 11.82
C ALA A 517 17.46 -23.72 11.19
N GLY A 518 17.54 -22.52 10.59
CA GLY A 518 16.43 -21.77 10.03
C GLY A 518 16.39 -20.31 10.53
N ILE A 519 15.69 -19.47 9.78
CA ILE A 519 15.51 -18.04 10.03
C ILE A 519 14.22 -17.85 10.81
N ARG A 520 14.30 -17.20 11.97
CA ARG A 520 13.11 -16.86 12.78
C ARG A 520 12.47 -15.57 12.28
N VAL A 521 11.29 -15.69 11.70
CA VAL A 521 10.55 -14.62 11.04
C VAL A 521 9.28 -14.27 11.82
N ASN A 522 8.95 -12.99 11.84
CA ASN A 522 7.67 -12.53 12.37
C ASN A 522 6.57 -12.64 11.29
N GLY A 523 5.71 -13.64 11.42
CA GLY A 523 4.63 -13.89 10.47
C GLY A 523 3.64 -12.74 10.32
N ILE A 524 3.38 -11.99 11.40
CA ILE A 524 2.50 -10.82 11.36
C ILE A 524 3.11 -9.72 10.50
N LYS A 525 4.41 -9.41 10.70
CA LYS A 525 5.13 -8.43 9.86
C LYS A 525 5.32 -8.92 8.43
N ALA A 526 5.49 -10.22 8.21
CA ALA A 526 5.53 -10.79 6.87
C ALA A 526 4.20 -10.60 6.12
N ASN A 527 3.06 -10.59 6.81
CA ASN A 527 1.71 -10.54 6.23
C ASN A 527 1.05 -9.14 6.27
N GLN A 528 1.81 -8.11 6.63
CA GLN A 528 1.26 -6.79 6.97
C GLN A 528 0.96 -5.90 5.74
N VAL A 529 1.49 -6.24 4.56
CA VAL A 529 1.24 -5.52 3.30
C VAL A 529 0.59 -6.43 2.27
N ALA A 530 -0.59 -6.05 1.79
CA ALA A 530 -1.36 -6.86 0.84
C ALA A 530 -2.23 -6.03 -0.12
N ILE A 531 -2.32 -6.51 -1.36
CA ILE A 531 -3.33 -6.14 -2.37
C ILE A 531 -4.06 -7.43 -2.74
N GLU A 532 -5.32 -7.56 -2.39
CA GLU A 532 -6.08 -8.78 -2.64
C GLU A 532 -7.48 -8.46 -3.17
N ALA A 533 -7.97 -9.32 -4.06
CA ALA A 533 -9.35 -9.26 -4.51
C ALA A 533 -10.06 -10.63 -4.49
N GLU A 534 -11.37 -10.66 -4.32
CA GLU A 534 -12.15 -11.91 -4.30
C GLU A 534 -12.57 -12.36 -5.71
N ARG A 535 -12.99 -11.43 -6.59
CA ARG A 535 -13.55 -11.76 -7.91
C ARG A 535 -12.74 -11.21 -9.06
N SER A 536 -12.23 -10.00 -8.96
CA SER A 536 -11.48 -9.39 -10.05
C SER A 536 -10.34 -8.52 -9.53
N LEU A 537 -9.13 -8.79 -10.00
CA LEU A 537 -7.94 -7.98 -9.77
C LEU A 537 -7.39 -7.50 -11.12
N LYS A 538 -7.58 -6.22 -11.44
CA LYS A 538 -7.19 -5.61 -12.71
C LYS A 538 -6.14 -4.54 -12.48
N LEU A 539 -4.91 -4.80 -12.90
CA LEU A 539 -3.77 -3.90 -12.74
C LEU A 539 -3.33 -3.40 -14.11
N LYS A 540 -3.25 -2.09 -14.29
CA LYS A 540 -2.76 -1.46 -15.51
C LYS A 540 -1.69 -0.42 -15.18
N ALA A 541 -0.45 -0.71 -15.55
CA ALA A 541 0.69 0.16 -15.30
C ALA A 541 1.46 0.44 -16.59
N SER A 542 1.74 1.71 -16.88
CA SER A 542 2.49 2.07 -18.10
C SER A 542 3.99 1.75 -18.02
N GLU A 543 4.57 1.65 -16.82
CA GLU A 543 5.98 1.31 -16.59
C GLU A 543 6.13 -0.11 -16.03
N TYR A 544 5.70 -0.34 -14.77
CA TYR A 544 5.81 -1.64 -14.13
C TYR A 544 4.74 -1.88 -13.04
N VAL A 545 4.51 -3.15 -12.75
CA VAL A 545 3.89 -3.65 -11.52
C VAL A 545 4.97 -4.34 -10.68
N LEU A 546 5.07 -3.97 -9.41
CA LEU A 546 6.04 -4.51 -8.46
C LEU A 546 5.32 -5.08 -7.23
N ASN A 547 5.64 -6.33 -6.89
CA ASN A 547 5.29 -6.95 -5.62
C ASN A 547 6.57 -7.35 -4.89
N SER A 548 6.89 -6.68 -3.78
CA SER A 548 8.13 -6.89 -3.04
C SER A 548 7.88 -7.27 -1.58
N SER A 549 8.18 -8.52 -1.23
CA SER A 549 7.90 -9.13 0.11
C SER A 549 6.45 -8.96 0.60
N ALA A 550 5.53 -8.65 -0.30
CA ALA A 550 4.13 -8.36 -0.04
C ALA A 550 3.23 -9.42 -0.70
N ILE A 551 1.93 -9.34 -0.43
CA ILE A 551 0.93 -10.27 -0.96
C ILE A 551 0.15 -9.58 -2.08
N MET A 552 0.09 -10.21 -3.24
CA MET A 552 -0.78 -9.82 -4.35
C MET A 552 -1.61 -11.03 -4.80
N GLY A 553 -2.91 -11.02 -4.51
CA GLY A 553 -3.71 -12.25 -4.58
C GLY A 553 -5.10 -12.07 -5.19
N LEU A 554 -5.55 -13.09 -5.92
CA LEU A 554 -6.96 -13.29 -6.24
C LEU A 554 -7.48 -14.54 -5.51
N ASN A 555 -8.41 -14.34 -4.57
CA ASN A 555 -8.91 -15.36 -3.64
C ASN A 555 -10.01 -16.26 -4.23
N GLY A 556 -10.79 -15.78 -5.21
CA GLY A 556 -11.87 -16.53 -5.83
C GLY A 556 -11.61 -16.92 -7.28
N GLY A 557 -12.58 -17.61 -7.89
CA GLY A 557 -12.46 -18.22 -9.21
C GLY A 557 -12.58 -17.29 -10.42
N GLY A 558 -12.42 -15.97 -10.23
CA GLY A 558 -12.63 -14.93 -11.25
C GLY A 558 -11.38 -14.63 -12.09
N GLU A 559 -11.01 -13.35 -12.25
CA GLU A 559 -9.92 -12.92 -13.16
C GLU A 559 -8.86 -12.06 -12.46
N PHE A 560 -7.59 -12.43 -12.65
CA PHE A 560 -6.42 -11.62 -12.30
C PHE A 560 -5.71 -11.19 -13.58
N LEU A 561 -5.92 -9.93 -13.98
CA LEU A 561 -5.36 -9.31 -15.18
C LEU A 561 -4.27 -8.30 -14.83
N VAL A 562 -3.09 -8.49 -15.40
CA VAL A 562 -1.96 -7.56 -15.30
C VAL A 562 -1.59 -7.06 -16.69
N ASN A 563 -1.73 -5.75 -16.90
CA ASN A 563 -1.38 -5.04 -18.13
C ASN A 563 -0.22 -4.10 -17.86
N SER A 564 1.01 -4.56 -18.11
CA SER A 564 2.22 -3.77 -17.87
C SER A 564 3.42 -4.25 -18.71
N PRO A 565 4.38 -3.38 -19.07
CA PRO A 565 5.64 -3.81 -19.67
C PRO A 565 6.43 -4.78 -18.79
N ILE A 566 6.43 -4.56 -17.48
CA ILE A 566 7.18 -5.37 -16.50
C ILE A 566 6.26 -5.72 -15.34
N PHE A 567 6.22 -7.00 -14.96
CA PHE A 567 5.66 -7.45 -13.69
C PHE A 567 6.75 -8.16 -12.89
N SER A 568 7.22 -7.53 -11.81
CA SER A 568 8.24 -8.10 -10.92
C SER A 568 7.62 -8.57 -9.62
N ASN A 569 7.84 -9.83 -9.28
CA ASN A 569 7.59 -10.41 -7.97
C ASN A 569 8.94 -10.78 -7.35
N GLU A 570 9.35 -10.05 -6.32
CA GLU A 570 10.69 -10.16 -5.77
C GLU A 570 10.72 -9.97 -4.25
N ARG A 571 11.90 -10.17 -3.67
CA ARG A 571 12.14 -9.85 -2.26
C ARG A 571 12.42 -8.35 -2.08
N TYR A 572 12.23 -7.88 -0.85
CA TYR A 572 12.69 -6.55 -0.47
C TYR A 572 14.21 -6.59 -0.38
N GLU A 573 14.74 -7.67 0.22
CA GLU A 573 16.15 -7.95 0.27
C GLU A 573 16.44 -9.43 0.56
N ILE A 574 17.42 -10.00 -0.12
CA ILE A 574 18.11 -11.21 0.33
C ILE A 574 19.58 -11.13 -0.08
N SER A 575 20.49 -11.49 0.80
CA SER A 575 21.91 -11.58 0.48
C SER A 575 22.54 -12.83 1.08
N PHE A 576 23.60 -13.31 0.45
CA PHE A 576 24.33 -14.50 0.85
C PHE A 576 25.82 -14.28 0.71
N GLU A 577 26.57 -15.00 1.54
CA GLU A 577 28.01 -15.17 1.46
C GLU A 577 28.30 -16.62 1.08
N SER A 578 29.03 -16.81 -0.03
CA SER A 578 29.46 -18.13 -0.48
C SER A 578 30.87 -18.40 0.03
N TYR A 579 31.10 -19.55 0.66
CA TYR A 579 32.45 -19.97 1.05
C TYR A 579 32.70 -21.44 0.67
N PRO A 580 33.91 -21.77 0.23
CA PRO A 580 34.31 -23.15 0.01
C PRO A 580 34.43 -23.88 1.35
N TYR A 581 33.91 -25.10 1.44
CA TYR A 581 34.10 -25.97 2.58
C TYR A 581 34.78 -27.28 2.17
N ARG A 582 35.49 -27.89 3.13
CA ARG A 582 36.06 -29.24 3.02
C ARG A 582 35.81 -29.95 4.35
N VAL A 583 34.86 -30.89 4.36
CA VAL A 583 34.59 -31.75 5.52
C VAL A 583 35.26 -33.10 5.31
N VAL A 584 35.89 -33.61 6.37
CA VAL A 584 36.40 -34.98 6.43
C VAL A 584 35.27 -35.86 6.96
N GLU A 585 34.73 -36.75 6.12
CA GLU A 585 33.81 -37.79 6.57
C GLU A 585 34.61 -39.03 6.97
N TYR A 586 34.47 -39.44 8.23
CA TYR A 586 35.02 -40.69 8.72
C TYR A 586 34.14 -41.85 8.28
N SER A 587 34.75 -43.00 8.00
CA SER A 587 34.03 -44.23 7.64
C SER A 587 32.92 -44.55 8.66
N GLN A 588 31.72 -44.85 8.17
CA GLN A 588 30.58 -45.31 8.99
C GLN A 588 30.72 -46.77 9.44
N ASP A 589 31.75 -47.47 8.98
CA ASP A 589 32.07 -48.84 9.40
C ASP A 589 32.73 -48.82 10.79
N ASP A 590 32.11 -49.49 11.76
CA ASP A 590 32.58 -49.59 13.15
C ASP A 590 34.02 -50.12 13.26
N SER A 591 34.48 -50.89 12.27
CA SER A 591 35.83 -51.45 12.21
C SER A 591 36.90 -50.49 11.68
N LYS A 592 36.50 -49.34 11.10
CA LYS A 592 37.38 -48.37 10.41
C LYS A 592 37.13 -46.92 10.80
N LYS A 593 36.56 -46.67 11.99
CA LYS A 593 36.18 -45.35 12.51
C LYS A 593 37.30 -44.28 12.53
N ASN A 594 38.56 -44.67 12.39
CA ASN A 594 39.72 -43.77 12.34
C ASN A 594 40.33 -43.60 10.93
N GLU A 595 39.79 -44.27 9.91
CA GLU A 595 40.23 -44.09 8.52
C GLU A 595 39.43 -42.95 7.87
N ILE A 596 40.15 -42.00 7.28
CA ILE A 596 39.58 -40.89 6.49
C ILE A 596 38.90 -41.51 5.27
N GLY A 597 37.56 -41.52 5.26
CA GLY A 597 36.77 -42.20 4.23
C GLY A 597 36.77 -41.41 2.92
N HIS A 598 36.35 -40.15 2.95
CA HIS A 598 36.37 -39.25 1.79
C HIS A 598 36.39 -37.77 2.21
N TYR A 599 36.93 -36.91 1.34
CA TYR A 599 36.77 -35.46 1.48
C TYR A 599 35.49 -35.02 0.77
N LYS A 600 34.54 -34.45 1.51
CA LYS A 600 33.40 -33.75 0.92
C LYS A 600 33.79 -32.28 0.76
N SER A 601 34.01 -31.85 -0.47
CA SER A 601 34.27 -30.44 -0.82
C SER A 601 33.11 -29.86 -1.61
N GLY A 602 32.76 -28.61 -1.35
CA GLY A 602 31.72 -27.88 -2.08
C GLY A 602 31.70 -26.41 -1.68
N THR A 603 30.73 -25.67 -2.22
CA THR A 603 30.42 -24.30 -1.83
C THR A 603 29.20 -24.32 -0.91
N GLU A 604 29.28 -23.68 0.25
CA GLU A 604 28.15 -23.45 1.13
C GLU A 604 27.78 -21.97 1.09
N THR A 605 26.49 -21.67 1.07
CA THR A 605 25.96 -20.30 1.10
C THR A 605 25.37 -20.00 2.47
N LYS A 606 25.81 -18.89 3.07
CA LYS A 606 25.23 -18.36 4.32
C LYS A 606 24.38 -17.14 4.02
N ILE A 607 23.10 -17.20 4.35
CA ILE A 607 22.21 -16.05 4.25
C ILE A 607 22.64 -14.98 5.27
N LEU A 608 22.84 -13.75 4.81
CA LEU A 608 23.25 -12.58 5.62
C LEU A 608 22.07 -11.65 5.90
N THR A 609 21.21 -11.41 4.90
CA THR A 609 19.98 -10.63 5.06
C THR A 609 18.81 -11.38 4.47
N TYR A 610 17.64 -11.19 5.06
CA TYR A 610 16.42 -11.90 4.70
C TYR A 610 15.20 -10.97 4.79
N SER A 611 14.41 -10.91 3.73
CA SER A 611 13.01 -10.48 3.76
C SER A 611 12.11 -11.64 3.33
N PRO A 612 10.83 -11.69 3.73
CA PRO A 612 9.89 -12.69 3.21
C PRO A 612 9.80 -12.67 1.67
N PRO A 613 9.40 -13.77 1.01
CA PRO A 613 9.21 -13.79 -0.43
C PRO A 613 8.06 -12.85 -0.84
N GLY A 614 8.20 -12.23 -2.02
CA GLY A 614 7.03 -11.69 -2.71
C GLY A 614 6.06 -12.82 -3.05
N ARG A 615 4.78 -12.64 -2.76
CA ARG A 615 3.75 -13.68 -2.97
C ARG A 615 2.70 -13.20 -3.96
N VAL A 616 2.59 -13.91 -5.06
CA VAL A 616 1.58 -13.72 -6.09
C VAL A 616 0.80 -15.02 -6.23
N PHE A 617 -0.53 -14.96 -6.12
CA PHE A 617 -1.37 -16.13 -6.37
C PHE A 617 -2.70 -15.78 -7.05
N SER A 618 -3.23 -16.73 -7.82
CA SER A 618 -4.55 -16.62 -8.45
C SER A 618 -5.34 -17.92 -8.40
N PHE A 619 -6.47 -17.93 -7.69
CA PHE A 619 -7.46 -19.02 -7.76
C PHE A 619 -8.39 -18.94 -8.99
N GLY A 620 -8.32 -17.82 -9.70
CA GLY A 620 -9.00 -17.56 -10.97
C GLY A 620 -8.03 -17.57 -12.16
N ASP A 621 -8.54 -17.19 -13.33
CA ASP A 621 -7.73 -17.09 -14.56
C ASP A 621 -6.71 -15.96 -14.43
N PHE A 622 -5.44 -16.28 -14.71
CA PHE A 622 -4.36 -15.30 -14.70
C PHE A 622 -4.05 -14.85 -16.13
N GLN A 623 -3.98 -13.54 -16.34
CA GLN A 623 -3.68 -12.95 -17.65
C GLN A 623 -2.59 -11.91 -17.52
N PHE A 624 -1.53 -12.04 -18.30
CA PHE A 624 -0.44 -11.07 -18.38
C PHE A 624 -0.24 -10.58 -19.80
N SER A 625 -0.24 -9.26 -19.95
CA SER A 625 0.04 -8.59 -21.22
C SER A 625 0.64 -7.20 -20.99
N ARG A 626 0.98 -6.49 -22.07
CA ARG A 626 1.35 -5.06 -22.02
C ARG A 626 0.15 -4.11 -22.17
N GLY A 627 -1.04 -4.61 -22.52
CA GLY A 627 -2.26 -3.82 -22.81
C GLY A 627 -2.24 -3.03 -24.13
N GLY A 628 -3.10 -3.40 -25.10
CA GLY A 628 -3.30 -2.73 -26.42
C GLY A 628 -2.13 -2.90 -27.42
N THR A 629 -2.29 -3.18 -28.71
CA THR A 629 -3.26 -2.71 -29.72
C THR A 629 -3.80 -3.86 -30.60
N SER A 630 -4.75 -3.57 -31.49
CA SER A 630 -5.27 -4.44 -32.56
C SER A 630 -4.23 -4.87 -33.61
N GLU A 631 -2.95 -4.49 -33.45
CA GLU A 631 -1.84 -4.90 -34.31
C GLU A 631 -0.77 -5.70 -33.51
N PRO A 632 -0.89 -7.05 -33.44
CA PRO A 632 0.02 -7.92 -32.70
C PRO A 632 1.51 -7.80 -33.07
N LYS A 633 1.81 -7.26 -34.27
CA LYS A 633 3.17 -7.20 -34.83
C LYS A 633 4.02 -6.03 -34.30
N LYS A 634 3.44 -5.03 -33.62
CA LYS A 634 4.15 -3.84 -33.09
C LYS A 634 4.27 -3.82 -31.56
N VAL A 635 3.68 -4.79 -30.88
CA VAL A 635 3.69 -4.84 -29.41
C VAL A 635 5.07 -5.32 -28.96
N GLN A 636 5.83 -4.48 -28.25
CA GLN A 636 7.06 -4.92 -27.58
C GLN A 636 6.74 -5.99 -26.52
N SER A 637 7.62 -6.99 -26.38
CA SER A 637 7.43 -8.07 -25.39
C SER A 637 7.29 -7.52 -23.97
N SER A 638 6.41 -8.12 -23.18
CA SER A 638 6.26 -7.89 -21.74
C SER A 638 7.11 -8.88 -20.95
N LYS A 639 7.62 -8.50 -19.76
CA LYS A 639 8.49 -9.36 -18.95
C LYS A 639 7.87 -9.62 -17.57
N LEU A 640 7.71 -10.89 -17.21
CA LEU A 640 7.37 -11.31 -15.85
C LEU A 640 8.63 -11.85 -15.18
N PHE A 641 9.01 -11.28 -14.04
CA PHE A 641 10.11 -11.74 -13.20
C PHE A 641 9.56 -12.31 -11.89
N ASN A 642 9.99 -13.51 -11.53
CA ASN A 642 9.78 -14.08 -10.21
C ASN A 642 11.15 -14.40 -9.57
N GLU A 643 11.61 -13.53 -8.68
CA GLU A 643 12.98 -13.52 -8.17
C GLU A 643 13.02 -13.94 -6.70
N VAL A 644 13.50 -15.16 -6.46
CA VAL A 644 13.58 -15.79 -5.12
C VAL A 644 12.24 -15.65 -4.36
N SER A 645 11.14 -15.78 -5.10
CA SER A 645 9.79 -15.41 -4.67
C SER A 645 8.75 -16.46 -5.07
N TYR A 646 7.52 -16.25 -4.63
CA TYR A 646 6.43 -17.21 -4.77
C TYR A 646 5.38 -16.71 -5.77
N PHE A 647 5.19 -17.45 -6.86
CA PHE A 647 4.17 -17.23 -7.88
C PHE A 647 3.40 -18.53 -8.15
N GLN A 648 2.07 -18.49 -8.04
CA GLN A 648 1.23 -19.63 -8.41
C GLN A 648 -0.10 -19.24 -9.06
N ALA A 649 -0.37 -19.80 -10.24
CA ALA A 649 -1.68 -19.74 -10.88
C ALA A 649 -2.37 -21.12 -10.79
N PHE A 650 -3.55 -21.17 -10.18
CA PHE A 650 -4.30 -22.42 -9.98
C PHE A 650 -5.19 -22.79 -11.18
N LYS A 651 -5.69 -21.80 -11.91
CA LYS A 651 -6.43 -21.98 -13.17
C LYS A 651 -5.55 -21.59 -14.37
N ASP A 652 -6.19 -21.37 -15.51
CA ASP A 652 -5.52 -21.09 -16.77
C ASP A 652 -4.70 -19.80 -16.68
N ALA A 653 -3.49 -19.85 -17.24
CA ALA A 653 -2.60 -18.72 -17.33
C ALA A 653 -2.39 -18.34 -18.81
N ARG A 654 -2.65 -17.08 -19.14
CA ARG A 654 -2.55 -16.57 -20.51
C ARG A 654 -1.51 -15.46 -20.59
N PHE A 655 -0.56 -15.64 -21.49
CA PHE A 655 0.50 -14.70 -21.75
C PHE A 655 0.35 -14.15 -23.16
N PHE A 656 0.45 -12.84 -23.33
CA PHE A 656 0.38 -12.23 -24.65
C PHE A 656 1.68 -11.51 -24.98
N ASN A 657 2.47 -12.14 -25.85
CA ASN A 657 3.80 -11.66 -26.24
C ASN A 657 4.63 -11.29 -25.00
N SER A 658 4.84 -12.30 -24.14
CA SER A 658 5.50 -12.13 -22.85
C SER A 658 6.66 -13.12 -22.70
N THR A 659 7.67 -12.74 -21.93
CA THR A 659 8.72 -13.63 -21.42
C THR A 659 8.57 -13.77 -19.91
N ILE A 660 8.79 -14.99 -19.41
CA ILE A 660 8.80 -15.29 -17.98
C ILE A 660 10.22 -15.65 -17.59
N LYS A 661 10.72 -15.04 -16.52
CA LYS A 661 12.01 -15.38 -15.90
C LYS A 661 11.76 -15.72 -14.44
N SER A 662 12.25 -16.87 -13.99
CA SER A 662 12.17 -17.32 -12.61
C SER A 662 13.57 -17.59 -12.11
N ILE A 663 13.93 -17.03 -10.95
CA ILE A 663 15.22 -17.24 -10.30
C ILE A 663 14.93 -17.84 -8.92
N GLY A 664 15.62 -18.93 -8.57
CA GLY A 664 15.50 -19.57 -7.27
C GLY A 664 16.84 -19.90 -6.66
N LEU A 665 16.81 -20.33 -5.40
CA LEU A 665 17.97 -20.82 -4.66
C LEU A 665 17.97 -22.36 -4.69
N GLU A 666 19.11 -22.94 -5.04
CA GLU A 666 19.28 -24.40 -5.04
C GLU A 666 19.44 -24.93 -3.61
N VAL A 667 18.78 -26.04 -3.31
CA VAL A 667 18.79 -26.70 -2.00
C VAL A 667 19.96 -27.70 -1.97
N GLY A 668 20.91 -27.56 -1.03
CA GLY A 668 22.03 -28.50 -0.87
C GLY A 668 21.57 -29.94 -0.55
N SER A 669 22.36 -30.96 -0.89
CA SER A 669 21.98 -32.39 -0.99
C SER A 669 21.53 -33.13 0.30
N ASN A 670 21.34 -32.45 1.43
CA ASN A 670 21.03 -33.07 2.74
C ASN A 670 19.63 -32.70 3.30
N TYR A 671 18.62 -32.48 2.45
CA TYR A 671 17.28 -32.07 2.93
C TYR A 671 16.29 -33.24 3.01
N VAL A 672 15.69 -33.38 4.20
CA VAL A 672 14.51 -34.24 4.41
C VAL A 672 13.27 -33.41 4.05
N GLU A 673 12.55 -33.80 2.99
CA GLU A 673 11.33 -33.14 2.47
C GLU A 673 10.19 -32.96 3.49
N ALA A 674 10.22 -33.68 4.61
CA ALA A 674 9.04 -33.94 5.43
C ALA A 674 8.52 -32.75 6.28
N ASP A 675 9.33 -31.75 6.63
CA ASP A 675 8.94 -30.74 7.64
C ASP A 675 8.59 -29.34 7.06
N PHE A 676 8.75 -29.15 5.75
CA PHE A 676 8.61 -27.81 5.14
C PHE A 676 7.28 -27.56 4.42
N SER A 677 6.50 -28.57 4.06
CA SER A 677 5.19 -28.37 3.41
C SER A 677 4.24 -27.49 4.25
N GLY A 678 4.29 -27.63 5.58
CA GLY A 678 3.54 -26.82 6.52
C GLY A 678 3.98 -25.36 6.57
N ILE A 679 5.28 -25.08 6.44
CA ILE A 679 5.89 -23.73 6.47
C ILE A 679 5.66 -23.01 5.14
N THR A 680 5.81 -23.70 4.00
CA THR A 680 5.48 -23.17 2.67
C THR A 680 4.00 -22.83 2.60
N THR A 681 3.10 -23.69 3.08
CA THR A 681 1.66 -23.39 3.13
C THR A 681 1.34 -22.21 4.07
N CYS A 682 2.07 -22.11 5.19
CA CYS A 682 1.94 -21.08 6.22
C CYS A 682 2.33 -19.68 5.73
N LEU A 683 3.49 -19.55 5.09
CA LEU A 683 4.02 -18.30 4.57
C LEU A 683 3.41 -17.93 3.21
N SER A 684 3.07 -18.90 2.36
CA SER A 684 2.51 -18.61 1.02
C SER A 684 1.04 -18.19 1.04
N TYR A 685 0.21 -18.68 1.97
CA TYR A 685 -1.24 -18.39 2.00
C TYR A 685 -1.75 -17.73 3.29
N ARG A 686 -0.91 -16.93 3.95
CA ARG A 686 -1.32 -16.09 5.11
C ARG A 686 -1.90 -16.86 6.31
N ARG A 687 -1.67 -18.19 6.40
CA ARG A 687 -2.23 -19.05 7.46
C ARG A 687 -1.52 -18.92 8.80
N CYS A 688 -0.45 -18.13 8.87
CA CYS A 688 0.32 -17.94 10.09
C CYS A 688 0.22 -16.54 10.67
N ASN A 689 -0.67 -16.40 11.65
CA ASN A 689 -0.76 -15.24 12.54
C ASN A 689 0.13 -15.39 13.79
N ARG A 690 1.23 -16.14 13.66
CA ARG A 690 2.18 -16.37 14.76
C ARG A 690 3.32 -15.36 14.69
N LYS A 691 3.75 -14.88 15.87
CA LYS A 691 4.89 -13.96 15.98
C LYS A 691 6.22 -14.61 15.65
N ASP A 692 6.32 -15.94 15.74
CA ASP A 692 7.55 -16.70 15.54
C ASP A 692 7.29 -17.88 14.60
N ILE A 693 7.91 -17.82 13.43
CA ILE A 693 7.90 -18.87 12.42
C ILE A 693 9.35 -19.10 12.03
N THR A 694 9.83 -20.34 12.10
CA THR A 694 11.15 -20.69 11.58
C THR A 694 11.01 -21.12 10.13
N THR A 695 11.82 -20.56 9.23
CA THR A 695 11.76 -20.82 7.79
C THR A 695 13.16 -20.96 7.18
N ARG A 696 13.23 -21.37 5.91
CA ARG A 696 14.47 -21.48 5.13
C ARG A 696 14.23 -20.86 3.75
N ALA A 697 15.09 -19.94 3.32
CA ALA A 697 14.85 -19.14 2.12
C ALA A 697 14.84 -19.99 0.84
N GLU A 698 15.56 -21.10 0.85
CA GLU A 698 15.68 -22.06 -0.24
C GLU A 698 14.34 -22.77 -0.51
N ALA A 699 13.49 -22.92 0.51
CA ALA A 699 12.18 -23.59 0.41
C ALA A 699 11.02 -22.62 0.04
N GLU A 700 11.32 -21.34 -0.20
CA GLU A 700 10.32 -20.27 -0.35
C GLU A 700 10.16 -19.75 -1.79
N THR A 701 10.90 -20.32 -2.74
CA THR A 701 10.78 -19.94 -4.15
C THR A 701 9.89 -20.94 -4.91
N LEU A 702 8.90 -20.43 -5.65
CA LEU A 702 8.04 -21.25 -6.49
C LEU A 702 7.58 -20.43 -7.70
N THR A 703 7.63 -21.03 -8.88
CA THR A 703 6.83 -20.59 -10.04
C THR A 703 6.03 -21.79 -10.53
N ALA A 704 4.72 -21.78 -10.33
CA ALA A 704 3.86 -22.91 -10.66
C ALA A 704 2.60 -22.50 -11.44
N PHE A 705 2.25 -23.33 -12.42
CA PHE A 705 1.00 -23.27 -13.17
C PHE A 705 0.30 -24.61 -13.02
N ASN A 706 -0.85 -24.64 -12.35
CA ASN A 706 -1.55 -25.89 -12.06
C ASN A 706 -2.57 -26.28 -13.15
N SER A 707 -2.81 -25.40 -14.14
CA SER A 707 -3.69 -25.62 -15.30
C SER A 707 -2.98 -25.24 -16.60
N ASN A 708 -3.73 -25.06 -17.68
CA ASN A 708 -3.21 -24.75 -19.00
C ASN A 708 -2.47 -23.41 -19.05
N VAL A 709 -1.38 -23.37 -19.80
CA VAL A 709 -0.59 -22.16 -20.08
C VAL A 709 -0.64 -21.83 -21.56
N TYR A 710 -1.00 -20.60 -21.92
CA TYR A 710 -1.15 -20.14 -23.30
C TYR A 710 -0.20 -18.99 -23.63
N GLY A 711 0.27 -18.95 -24.89
CA GLY A 711 0.89 -17.77 -25.50
C GLY A 711 2.38 -17.50 -25.18
N LEU A 712 3.07 -18.48 -24.59
CA LEU A 712 4.54 -18.49 -24.51
C LEU A 712 5.13 -19.14 -25.77
N LYS A 713 6.00 -18.42 -26.51
CA LYS A 713 6.68 -18.93 -27.71
C LYS A 713 7.99 -19.62 -27.36
N GLY A 714 8.05 -20.94 -27.58
CA GLY A 714 9.28 -21.67 -27.89
C GLY A 714 10.15 -22.11 -26.71
N LYS A 715 10.51 -23.40 -26.72
CA LYS A 715 11.50 -24.10 -25.87
C LYS A 715 11.41 -23.79 -24.38
N GLN A 716 10.80 -24.72 -23.65
CA GLN A 716 11.13 -25.01 -22.25
C GLN A 716 12.58 -25.55 -22.18
N ASP A 717 13.56 -24.77 -22.64
CA ASP A 717 14.95 -25.02 -22.29
C ASP A 717 15.03 -24.54 -20.83
N SER A 718 14.77 -25.43 -19.87
CA SER A 718 15.26 -25.26 -18.51
C SER A 718 16.78 -25.35 -18.58
N LYS A 719 17.43 -24.31 -19.12
CA LYS A 719 18.82 -24.09 -18.84
C LYS A 719 18.84 -23.65 -17.39
N SER A 720 19.20 -24.59 -16.52
CA SER A 720 19.94 -24.20 -15.35
C SER A 720 21.14 -23.41 -15.90
N ASP A 721 21.07 -22.08 -15.84
CA ASP A 721 22.20 -21.21 -16.13
C ASP A 721 23.28 -21.31 -15.03
N LEU A 722 23.10 -22.23 -14.07
CA LEU A 722 24.08 -22.58 -13.07
C LEU A 722 23.99 -24.07 -12.70
N VAL A 723 24.39 -24.96 -13.61
CA VAL A 723 24.95 -26.23 -13.13
C VAL A 723 26.39 -25.89 -12.77
N VAL A 724 26.63 -25.51 -11.51
CA VAL A 724 27.97 -25.75 -10.95
C VAL A 724 28.06 -27.26 -10.80
N ALA A 725 28.32 -27.95 -11.91
CA ALA A 725 28.87 -29.28 -11.83
C ALA A 725 30.13 -29.08 -11.01
N ASN A 726 30.16 -29.64 -9.81
CA ASN A 726 31.36 -29.73 -8.99
C ASN A 726 32.42 -30.46 -9.81
N VAL A 727 33.13 -29.74 -10.65
CA VAL A 727 34.42 -30.21 -11.12
C VAL A 727 35.37 -29.81 -10.02
N THR A 728 35.61 -30.75 -9.11
CA THR A 728 36.61 -30.55 -8.07
C THR A 728 37.94 -30.24 -8.76
N ASP A 729 38.56 -29.12 -8.43
CA ASP A 729 39.86 -28.72 -8.97
C ASP A 729 40.95 -29.79 -8.73
N GLY A 730 40.72 -30.74 -7.80
CA GLY A 730 41.56 -31.92 -7.56
C GLY A 730 41.57 -32.96 -8.69
N GLU A 731 40.41 -33.45 -9.14
CA GLU A 731 40.35 -34.46 -10.24
C GLU A 731 40.83 -33.87 -11.58
N ILE A 732 40.52 -32.60 -11.86
CA ILE A 732 41.07 -31.90 -13.02
C ILE A 732 42.58 -31.73 -12.84
N GLY A 733 43.04 -31.33 -11.65
CA GLY A 733 44.46 -31.22 -11.33
C GLY A 733 45.21 -32.53 -11.58
N ASP A 734 44.65 -33.66 -11.18
CA ASP A 734 45.24 -34.99 -11.40
C ASP A 734 45.20 -35.41 -12.88
N ILE A 735 44.14 -35.07 -13.62
CA ILE A 735 44.07 -35.36 -15.07
C ILE A 735 45.07 -34.49 -15.83
N ILE A 736 45.12 -33.19 -15.52
CA ILE A 736 46.07 -32.24 -16.10
C ILE A 736 47.49 -32.69 -15.75
N ASN A 737 47.78 -33.07 -14.50
CA ASN A 737 49.08 -33.62 -14.11
C ASN A 737 49.39 -34.91 -14.86
N ASN A 738 48.46 -35.84 -15.01
CA ASN A 738 48.70 -37.08 -15.77
C ASN A 738 48.94 -36.82 -17.26
N ILE A 739 48.19 -35.88 -17.86
CA ILE A 739 48.43 -35.44 -19.25
C ILE A 739 49.82 -34.82 -19.37
N ILE A 740 50.19 -33.92 -18.46
CA ILE A 740 51.51 -33.27 -18.46
C ILE A 740 52.64 -34.30 -18.27
N THR A 741 52.51 -35.18 -17.28
CA THR A 741 53.53 -36.19 -16.95
C THR A 741 53.65 -37.25 -18.06
N GLY A 742 52.52 -37.62 -18.68
CA GLY A 742 52.47 -38.55 -19.81
C GLY A 742 52.98 -37.94 -21.11
N TYR A 743 52.71 -36.65 -21.36
CA TYR A 743 53.00 -35.98 -22.62
C TYR A 743 54.49 -36.05 -23.01
N VAL A 744 55.41 -35.85 -22.06
CA VAL A 744 56.85 -35.96 -22.35
C VAL A 744 57.22 -37.38 -22.77
N SER A 745 56.71 -38.39 -22.06
CA SER A 745 57.02 -39.79 -22.35
C SER A 745 56.41 -40.27 -23.68
N GLU A 746 55.21 -39.79 -24.04
CA GLU A 746 54.54 -40.15 -25.28
C GLU A 746 55.12 -39.43 -26.50
N ASN A 747 55.72 -38.26 -26.30
CA ASN A 747 56.24 -37.41 -27.38
C ASN A 747 57.76 -37.22 -27.33
N GLU A 748 58.49 -38.02 -26.55
CA GLU A 748 59.93 -37.85 -26.31
C GLU A 748 60.71 -37.74 -27.61
N THR A 749 60.50 -38.66 -28.55
CA THR A 749 61.22 -38.67 -29.85
C THR A 749 60.93 -37.41 -30.70
N GLU A 750 59.70 -36.87 -30.64
CA GLU A 750 59.35 -35.63 -31.34
C GLU A 750 60.02 -34.42 -30.68
N LEU A 751 59.99 -34.37 -29.35
CA LEU A 751 60.60 -33.29 -28.56
C LEU A 751 62.12 -33.27 -28.76
N GLU A 752 62.79 -34.42 -28.70
CA GLU A 752 64.22 -34.54 -28.97
C GLU A 752 64.59 -34.03 -30.36
N ARG A 753 63.79 -34.35 -31.38
CA ARG A 753 63.97 -33.85 -32.73
C ARG A 753 63.71 -32.34 -32.82
N TYR A 754 62.68 -31.84 -32.15
CA TYR A 754 62.33 -30.42 -32.14
C TYR A 754 63.44 -29.57 -31.50
N PHE A 755 64.03 -30.05 -30.41
CA PHE A 755 65.14 -29.38 -29.71
C PHE A 755 66.53 -29.73 -30.25
N GLY A 756 66.62 -30.64 -31.24
CA GLY A 756 67.89 -30.97 -31.89
C GLY A 756 68.85 -31.79 -31.02
N ILE A 757 68.32 -32.62 -30.12
CA ILE A 757 69.13 -33.51 -29.29
C ILE A 757 69.75 -34.60 -30.18
N THR A 758 71.07 -34.68 -30.22
CA THR A 758 71.80 -35.72 -30.95
C THR A 758 72.41 -36.73 -30.00
N ILE A 759 72.63 -37.97 -30.45
CA ILE A 759 73.25 -39.05 -29.65
C ILE A 759 74.59 -38.59 -29.04
N LEU A 760 75.36 -37.81 -29.78
CA LEU A 760 76.65 -37.29 -29.32
C LEU A 760 76.51 -36.37 -28.10
N LEU A 761 75.43 -35.60 -28.02
CA LEU A 761 75.18 -34.67 -26.91
C LEU A 761 74.55 -35.37 -25.69
N LYS A 762 73.74 -36.42 -25.88
CA LYS A 762 73.21 -37.25 -24.77
C LYS A 762 74.30 -37.98 -23.98
N ASN A 763 75.45 -38.22 -24.60
CA ASN A 763 76.60 -38.79 -23.91
C ASN A 763 77.27 -37.79 -22.96
N ILE A 764 77.04 -36.49 -23.13
CA ILE A 764 77.70 -35.43 -22.36
C ILE A 764 76.74 -34.79 -21.35
N TYR A 765 75.46 -34.64 -21.71
CA TYR A 765 74.45 -33.96 -20.89
C TYR A 765 73.28 -34.90 -20.56
N ASP A 766 72.75 -34.73 -19.34
CA ASP A 766 71.41 -35.17 -18.98
C ASP A 766 70.41 -34.10 -19.44
N TYR A 767 69.29 -34.55 -20.01
CA TYR A 767 68.26 -33.69 -20.56
C TYR A 767 66.95 -33.85 -19.78
N ASP A 768 66.29 -32.74 -19.51
CA ASP A 768 65.04 -32.66 -18.76
C ASP A 768 64.07 -31.71 -19.47
N PHE A 769 62.85 -32.17 -19.73
CA PHE A 769 61.81 -31.37 -20.36
C PHE A 769 60.93 -30.75 -19.27
N GLN A 770 60.96 -29.42 -19.14
CA GLN A 770 60.23 -28.70 -18.09
C GLN A 770 59.05 -27.92 -18.65
N PHE A 771 57.91 -28.01 -17.95
CA PHE A 771 56.69 -27.29 -18.30
C PHE A 771 56.62 -25.93 -17.61
N HIS A 772 56.22 -24.90 -18.36
CA HIS A 772 56.03 -23.54 -17.88
C HIS A 772 54.73 -22.94 -18.42
N ASP A 773 54.21 -21.94 -17.72
CA ASP A 773 53.04 -21.16 -18.11
C ASP A 773 51.79 -22.01 -18.42
N LEU A 774 51.58 -23.08 -17.66
CA LEU A 774 50.43 -23.97 -17.82
C LEU A 774 49.14 -23.25 -17.39
N VAL A 775 48.22 -23.08 -18.34
CA VAL A 775 46.92 -22.44 -18.11
C VAL A 775 45.82 -23.31 -18.70
N LYS A 776 44.76 -23.52 -17.91
CA LYS A 776 43.53 -24.15 -18.37
C LYS A 776 42.71 -23.13 -19.17
N SER A 777 42.48 -23.40 -20.45
CA SER A 777 41.73 -22.55 -21.38
C SER A 777 40.55 -23.34 -21.99
N GLY A 778 39.38 -23.22 -21.36
CA GLY A 778 38.20 -24.01 -21.73
C GLY A 778 38.43 -25.52 -21.56
N HIS A 779 38.27 -26.28 -22.64
CA HIS A 779 38.53 -27.73 -22.66
C HIS A 779 40.00 -28.11 -22.83
N ASN A 780 40.90 -27.13 -22.99
CA ASN A 780 42.32 -27.39 -23.24
C ASN A 780 43.21 -27.00 -22.07
N VAL A 781 44.35 -27.67 -21.95
CA VAL A 781 45.53 -27.22 -21.20
C VAL A 781 46.51 -26.66 -22.20
N GLU A 782 46.86 -25.39 -22.04
CA GLU A 782 47.84 -24.70 -22.87
C GLU A 782 49.09 -24.40 -22.05
N GLY A 783 50.28 -24.53 -22.63
CA GLY A 783 51.54 -24.29 -21.92
C GLY A 783 52.76 -24.29 -22.82
N LYS A 784 53.95 -24.19 -22.21
CA LYS A 784 55.25 -24.23 -22.89
C LYS A 784 56.12 -25.34 -22.33
N ILE A 785 56.81 -26.07 -23.19
CA ILE A 785 57.89 -27.00 -22.83
C ILE A 785 59.22 -26.34 -23.18
N LEU A 786 60.16 -26.37 -22.23
CA LEU A 786 61.56 -26.00 -22.41
C LEU A 786 62.44 -27.24 -22.23
N LEU A 787 63.56 -27.30 -22.95
CA LEU A 787 64.59 -28.30 -22.74
C LEU A 787 65.68 -27.74 -21.84
N CYS A 788 65.83 -28.34 -20.67
CA CYS A 788 66.93 -28.09 -19.76
C CYS A 788 67.98 -29.18 -19.90
N ARG A 789 69.26 -28.80 -19.82
CA ARG A 789 70.38 -29.74 -19.88
C ARG A 789 71.32 -29.52 -18.70
N THR A 790 71.83 -30.60 -18.15
CA THR A 790 72.79 -30.61 -17.04
C THR A 790 73.98 -31.45 -17.46
N LEU A 791 75.20 -30.96 -17.25
CA LEU A 791 76.39 -31.72 -17.57
C LEU A 791 76.49 -32.94 -16.66
N LYS A 792 76.72 -34.12 -17.23
CA LYS A 792 76.88 -35.37 -16.46
C LYS A 792 78.08 -35.27 -15.51
N SER A 793 77.92 -35.82 -14.31
CA SER A 793 78.91 -35.71 -13.23
C SER A 793 80.31 -36.22 -13.60
N GLU A 794 80.40 -37.21 -14.48
CA GLU A 794 81.65 -37.77 -15.00
C GLU A 794 82.50 -36.77 -15.82
N PHE A 795 81.91 -35.65 -16.27
CA PHE A 795 82.62 -34.58 -16.96
C PHE A 795 82.90 -33.36 -16.08
N HIS A 796 82.49 -33.34 -14.81
CA HIS A 796 82.66 -32.17 -13.93
C HIS A 796 84.13 -31.81 -13.68
N ASP A 797 85.03 -32.80 -13.69
CA ASP A 797 86.47 -32.62 -13.49
C ASP A 797 87.21 -32.21 -14.78
N GLN A 798 86.51 -32.06 -15.90
CA GLN A 798 87.12 -31.67 -17.18
C GLN A 798 87.44 -30.17 -17.21
N PRO A 799 88.57 -29.74 -17.78
CA PRO A 799 88.96 -28.32 -17.81
C PRO A 799 87.94 -27.38 -18.47
N TRP A 800 87.16 -27.90 -19.43
CA TRP A 800 86.13 -27.15 -20.17
C TRP A 800 84.76 -27.11 -19.45
N ALA A 801 84.60 -27.84 -18.35
CA ALA A 801 83.33 -28.04 -17.66
C ALA A 801 83.08 -27.08 -16.48
N LYS A 802 84.09 -26.32 -16.03
CA LYS A 802 84.02 -25.47 -14.83
C LYS A 802 82.86 -24.46 -14.82
N ASP A 803 82.43 -24.00 -15.99
CA ASP A 803 81.36 -23.01 -16.14
C ASP A 803 80.00 -23.63 -16.57
N ASN A 804 79.93 -24.97 -16.74
CA ASN A 804 78.78 -25.69 -17.31
C ASN A 804 78.15 -26.72 -16.34
N THR A 805 78.42 -26.62 -15.04
CA THR A 805 77.88 -27.54 -14.01
C THR A 805 76.45 -27.22 -13.57
N GLN A 806 75.93 -26.03 -13.88
CA GLN A 806 74.56 -25.63 -13.60
C GLN A 806 73.60 -26.03 -14.73
N GLN A 807 72.36 -26.36 -14.37
CA GLN A 807 71.32 -26.66 -15.34
C GLN A 807 71.05 -25.45 -16.25
N PHE A 808 71.11 -25.65 -17.56
CA PHE A 808 70.87 -24.61 -18.56
C PHE A 808 69.63 -24.96 -19.39
N CYS A 809 68.65 -24.06 -19.44
CA CYS A 809 67.43 -24.24 -20.24
C CYS A 809 67.50 -23.44 -21.54
N ASP A 810 67.14 -24.09 -22.65
CA ASP A 810 67.13 -23.47 -23.98
C ASP A 810 66.08 -22.35 -24.06
N LYS A 811 66.36 -21.31 -24.86
CA LYS A 811 65.38 -20.24 -25.14
C LYS A 811 64.31 -20.69 -26.12
N LYS A 812 64.56 -21.75 -26.88
CA LYS A 812 63.56 -22.36 -27.75
C LYS A 812 62.46 -22.98 -26.89
N VAL A 813 61.19 -22.80 -27.26
CA VAL A 813 60.04 -23.34 -26.53
C VAL A 813 59.08 -24.03 -27.47
N LYS A 814 58.49 -25.16 -27.06
CA LYS A 814 57.41 -25.85 -27.77
C LYS A 814 56.08 -25.53 -27.07
N LEU A 815 55.10 -25.04 -27.82
CA LEU A 815 53.74 -24.83 -27.29
C LEU A 815 52.99 -26.16 -27.26
N ILE A 816 52.25 -26.38 -26.18
CA ILE A 816 51.34 -27.53 -26.03
C ILE A 816 49.90 -27.04 -25.93
N LYS A 817 48.98 -27.85 -26.45
CA LYS A 817 47.54 -27.64 -26.34
C LYS A 817 46.84 -28.99 -26.36
N GLU A 818 46.49 -29.48 -25.17
CA GLU A 818 45.88 -30.81 -24.99
C GLU A 818 44.46 -30.71 -24.46
N ASP A 819 43.54 -31.49 -25.03
CA ASP A 819 42.11 -31.52 -24.65
C ASP A 819 41.91 -32.42 -23.42
N TRP A 820 41.96 -31.83 -22.22
CA TRP A 820 41.81 -32.57 -20.97
C TRP A 820 40.41 -33.17 -20.81
N TYR A 821 39.41 -32.63 -21.51
CA TYR A 821 38.02 -33.07 -21.37
C TYR A 821 37.78 -34.43 -22.05
N GLN A 822 38.54 -34.76 -23.10
CA GLN A 822 38.49 -36.10 -23.71
C GLN A 822 39.02 -37.18 -22.78
N GLU A 823 40.11 -36.89 -22.06
CA GLU A 823 40.68 -37.85 -21.11
C GLU A 823 39.82 -38.01 -19.86
N TYR A 824 39.18 -36.92 -19.41
CA TYR A 824 38.14 -36.97 -18.37
C TYR A 824 36.96 -37.87 -18.76
N LYS A 825 36.51 -37.81 -20.02
CA LYS A 825 35.45 -38.69 -20.52
C LYS A 825 35.83 -40.16 -20.52
N LYS A 826 37.07 -40.51 -20.91
CA LYS A 826 37.54 -41.91 -20.83
C LYS A 826 37.53 -42.44 -19.40
N ARG A 827 37.94 -41.61 -18.43
CA ARG A 827 37.96 -42.01 -17.01
C ARG A 827 36.56 -42.17 -16.40
N LEU A 828 35.56 -41.46 -16.92
CA LEU A 828 34.16 -41.66 -16.54
C LEU A 828 33.65 -43.04 -16.97
N ASP A 829 34.02 -43.51 -18.17
CA ASP A 829 33.60 -44.83 -18.68
C ASP A 829 34.15 -46.02 -17.87
N ASP A 830 35.28 -45.83 -17.20
CA ASP A 830 35.98 -46.85 -16.39
C ASP A 830 35.63 -46.79 -14.89
N ARG A 831 34.76 -45.86 -14.46
CA ARG A 831 34.33 -45.76 -13.06
C ARG A 831 33.30 -46.84 -12.74
N ASP A 832 33.45 -47.47 -11.56
CA ASP A 832 32.42 -48.37 -11.02
C ASP A 832 31.14 -47.58 -10.76
N ILE A 833 30.02 -48.06 -11.28
CA ILE A 833 28.72 -47.41 -11.07
C ILE A 833 28.17 -47.87 -9.73
N ASN A 834 27.97 -46.93 -8.80
CA ASN A 834 27.21 -47.13 -7.57
C ASN A 834 27.59 -48.40 -6.77
N ASP A 835 28.89 -48.73 -6.70
CA ASP A 835 29.41 -49.95 -6.06
C ASP A 835 28.72 -51.22 -6.56
N THR A 836 28.52 -51.32 -7.88
CA THR A 836 27.98 -52.55 -8.51
C THR A 836 29.08 -53.56 -8.83
N GLY A 837 30.35 -53.17 -8.74
CA GLY A 837 31.50 -53.97 -9.16
C GLY A 837 31.71 -53.97 -10.67
N TYR A 838 31.01 -53.08 -11.39
CA TYR A 838 30.96 -53.05 -12.86
C TYR A 838 31.09 -51.62 -13.38
N THR A 839 31.90 -51.44 -14.42
CA THR A 839 32.13 -50.13 -15.04
C THR A 839 30.94 -49.66 -15.86
N GLU A 840 30.84 -48.35 -16.11
CA GLU A 840 29.82 -47.79 -17.00
C GLU A 840 29.84 -48.41 -18.39
N LYS A 841 31.04 -48.72 -18.90
CA LYS A 841 31.22 -49.43 -20.16
C LYS A 841 30.64 -50.86 -20.14
N GLN A 842 30.87 -51.61 -19.07
CA GLN A 842 30.31 -52.96 -18.90
C GLN A 842 28.78 -52.92 -18.84
N TRP A 843 28.23 -51.95 -18.12
CA TRP A 843 26.78 -51.74 -18.03
C TRP A 843 26.15 -51.35 -19.36
N ARG A 844 26.73 -50.41 -20.10
CA ARG A 844 26.25 -50.02 -21.43
C ARG A 844 26.25 -51.21 -22.39
N TYR A 845 27.30 -52.03 -22.36
CA TYR A 845 27.40 -53.22 -23.19
C TYR A 845 26.35 -54.29 -22.82
N ALA A 846 26.11 -54.50 -21.54
CA ALA A 846 25.12 -55.46 -21.07
C ALA A 846 23.68 -55.01 -21.35
N ILE A 847 23.38 -53.71 -21.18
CA ILE A 847 22.10 -53.12 -21.57
C ILE A 847 21.86 -53.31 -23.07
N PHE A 848 22.88 -53.03 -23.88
CA PHE A 848 22.84 -53.22 -25.32
C PHE A 848 22.59 -54.70 -25.69
N SER A 849 23.32 -55.62 -25.06
CA SER A 849 23.21 -57.07 -25.31
C SER A 849 21.84 -57.63 -24.87
N TYR A 850 21.34 -57.22 -23.71
CA TYR A 850 19.97 -57.50 -23.24
C TYR A 850 18.94 -57.05 -24.29
N TRP A 851 19.12 -55.84 -24.81
CA TRP A 851 18.17 -55.24 -25.74
C TRP A 851 18.14 -55.94 -27.10
N ILE A 852 19.31 -56.36 -27.61
CA ILE A 852 19.42 -57.14 -28.85
C ILE A 852 18.65 -58.46 -28.74
N GLU A 853 18.83 -59.18 -27.63
CA GLU A 853 18.14 -60.46 -27.44
C GLU A 853 16.62 -60.27 -27.34
N LYS A 854 16.16 -59.23 -26.65
CA LYS A 854 14.73 -59.00 -26.41
C LYS A 854 13.96 -58.44 -27.61
N THR A 855 14.62 -57.69 -28.49
CA THR A 855 13.95 -57.05 -29.63
C THR A 855 14.05 -57.85 -30.93
N GLY A 856 14.71 -59.02 -30.91
CA GLY A 856 14.81 -59.89 -32.09
C GLY A 856 15.66 -59.32 -33.22
N GLY A 857 16.56 -58.37 -32.92
CA GLY A 857 17.50 -57.81 -33.89
C GLY A 857 16.87 -56.89 -34.94
N ASP A 858 15.97 -55.99 -34.53
CA ASP A 858 15.40 -54.95 -35.39
C ASP A 858 16.54 -54.11 -36.06
N MET A 859 16.81 -54.39 -37.34
CA MET A 859 18.00 -53.88 -38.05
C MET A 859 18.03 -52.37 -38.17
N GLU A 860 16.87 -51.72 -38.26
CA GLU A 860 16.77 -50.25 -38.41
C GLU A 860 17.12 -49.52 -37.08
N LEU A 861 16.85 -50.17 -35.95
CA LEU A 861 17.23 -49.71 -34.62
C LEU A 861 18.69 -50.04 -34.31
N MET A 862 19.18 -51.21 -34.74
CA MET A 862 20.55 -51.69 -34.56
C MET A 862 21.58 -50.75 -35.22
N GLU A 863 21.29 -50.25 -36.42
CA GLU A 863 22.17 -49.30 -37.13
C GLU A 863 22.23 -47.93 -36.44
N HIS A 864 21.16 -47.55 -35.73
CA HIS A 864 21.11 -46.33 -34.90
C HIS A 864 21.82 -46.49 -33.54
N MET A 865 21.80 -47.68 -32.95
CA MET A 865 22.40 -47.99 -31.64
C MET A 865 23.90 -48.30 -31.72
N TYR A 866 24.45 -48.72 -32.88
CA TYR A 866 25.87 -49.03 -33.06
C TYR A 866 26.81 -47.81 -32.86
N LYS A 867 26.25 -46.59 -32.79
CA LYS A 867 26.95 -45.39 -32.31
C LYS A 867 26.70 -45.25 -30.81
N VAL A 868 27.65 -45.72 -30.00
CA VAL A 868 27.63 -45.98 -28.53
C VAL A 868 27.21 -44.79 -27.62
N ASP A 869 26.79 -43.65 -28.17
CA ASP A 869 26.51 -42.40 -27.44
C ASP A 869 25.05 -41.93 -27.44
N ARG A 870 24.09 -42.75 -27.88
CA ARG A 870 22.69 -42.29 -28.13
C ARG A 870 21.58 -42.88 -27.25
N PHE A 871 21.93 -43.57 -26.17
CA PHE A 871 20.95 -43.90 -25.13
C PHE A 871 21.48 -43.47 -23.76
N SER A 872 20.57 -43.00 -22.91
CA SER A 872 20.85 -42.76 -21.49
C SER A 872 20.07 -43.79 -20.68
N TYR A 873 20.57 -44.16 -19.51
CA TYR A 873 19.84 -45.04 -18.60
C TYR A 873 19.91 -44.50 -17.18
N PHE A 874 18.88 -44.79 -16.41
CA PHE A 874 18.78 -44.43 -15.00
C PHE A 874 18.59 -45.71 -14.20
N MET A 875 19.49 -45.97 -13.26
CA MET A 875 19.36 -47.08 -12.33
C MET A 875 18.58 -46.61 -11.10
N SER A 876 17.56 -47.35 -10.67
CA SER A 876 16.83 -46.99 -9.45
C SER A 876 17.74 -47.09 -8.23
N ASN A 877 17.54 -46.20 -7.25
CA ASN A 877 18.36 -46.16 -6.02
C ASN A 877 18.34 -47.47 -5.22
N ASP A 878 17.29 -48.28 -5.38
CA ASP A 878 17.17 -49.60 -4.75
C ASP A 878 17.82 -50.75 -5.55
N LYS A 879 18.49 -50.42 -6.67
CA LYS A 879 19.16 -51.35 -7.60
C LYS A 879 18.25 -52.46 -8.15
N LYS A 880 16.92 -52.27 -8.16
CA LYS A 880 15.99 -53.28 -8.69
C LYS A 880 15.66 -53.10 -10.15
N THR A 881 15.68 -51.86 -10.63
CA THR A 881 15.23 -51.51 -11.98
C THR A 881 16.19 -50.56 -12.70
N ILE A 882 16.23 -50.69 -14.02
CA ILE A 882 16.98 -49.82 -14.93
C ILE A 882 15.96 -49.26 -15.91
N GLU A 883 15.85 -47.93 -15.98
CA GLU A 883 15.05 -47.21 -16.95
C GLU A 883 15.95 -46.77 -18.11
N ILE A 884 15.79 -47.36 -19.29
CA ILE A 884 16.55 -47.02 -20.50
C ILE A 884 15.74 -46.04 -21.34
N HIS A 885 16.39 -44.94 -21.75
CA HIS A 885 15.83 -43.91 -22.61
C HIS A 885 16.55 -43.95 -23.96
N PHE A 886 15.80 -44.29 -25.01
CA PHE A 886 16.28 -44.21 -26.39
C PHE A 886 15.82 -42.91 -27.01
N LYS A 887 16.77 -42.11 -27.49
CA LYS A 887 16.50 -40.89 -28.25
C LYS A 887 16.55 -41.21 -29.74
N LEU A 888 15.38 -41.40 -30.34
CA LEU A 888 15.24 -41.71 -31.78
C LEU A 888 14.89 -40.43 -32.54
N ASN A 889 15.65 -40.12 -33.58
CA ASN A 889 15.33 -39.01 -34.48
C ASN A 889 14.80 -39.60 -35.79
N LEU A 890 13.49 -39.77 -35.87
CA LEU A 890 12.82 -40.32 -37.03
C LEU A 890 12.14 -39.17 -37.79
N TYR A 891 12.58 -38.93 -39.03
CA TYR A 891 12.00 -37.93 -39.93
C TYR A 891 11.93 -36.49 -39.34
N GLY A 892 12.94 -36.08 -38.57
CA GLY A 892 13.03 -34.74 -38.00
C GLY A 892 12.21 -34.51 -36.72
N ASN A 893 11.54 -35.56 -36.21
CA ASN A 893 10.90 -35.55 -34.90
C ASN A 893 11.67 -36.43 -33.92
N GLU A 894 11.95 -35.88 -32.74
CA GLU A 894 12.61 -36.60 -31.66
C GLU A 894 11.58 -37.39 -30.85
N VAL A 895 11.72 -38.72 -30.83
CA VAL A 895 10.88 -39.65 -30.07
C VAL A 895 11.73 -40.27 -28.97
N ILE A 896 11.34 -40.07 -27.72
CA ILE A 896 11.98 -40.71 -26.56
C ILE A 896 11.17 -41.95 -26.19
N LYS A 897 11.77 -43.14 -26.33
CA LYS A 897 11.18 -44.40 -25.84
C LYS A 897 11.80 -44.77 -24.50
N LYS A 898 10.94 -45.07 -23.52
CA LYS A 898 11.33 -45.47 -22.17
C LYS A 898 11.06 -46.96 -21.97
N HIS A 899 12.03 -47.67 -21.42
CA HIS A 899 11.91 -49.08 -21.07
C HIS A 899 12.42 -49.33 -19.66
N ILE A 900 11.59 -49.92 -18.80
CA ILE A 900 11.97 -50.32 -17.45
C ILE A 900 12.27 -51.81 -17.48
N ILE A 901 13.46 -52.19 -17.03
CA ILE A 901 13.93 -53.58 -16.98
C ILE A 901 14.53 -53.86 -15.61
N THR A 902 14.62 -55.14 -15.21
CA THR A 902 15.20 -55.45 -13.90
C THR A 902 16.73 -55.45 -13.97
N PHE A 903 17.38 -55.09 -12.87
CA PHE A 903 18.83 -55.11 -12.77
C PHE A 903 19.39 -56.52 -13.05
N SER A 904 18.79 -57.56 -12.47
CA SER A 904 19.18 -58.96 -12.68
C SER A 904 19.07 -59.43 -14.12
N ASP A 905 18.12 -58.89 -14.87
CA ASP A 905 17.94 -59.22 -16.29
C ASP A 905 19.09 -58.73 -17.15
N VAL A 906 19.75 -57.63 -16.76
CA VAL A 906 20.87 -57.04 -17.49
C VAL A 906 22.21 -57.58 -16.98
N GLU A 907 22.33 -57.78 -15.66
CA GLU A 907 23.54 -58.26 -15.01
C GLU A 907 24.03 -59.60 -15.60
N LYS A 908 23.11 -60.46 -16.04
CA LYS A 908 23.45 -61.73 -16.70
C LYS A 908 24.20 -61.57 -18.04
N TYR A 909 24.20 -60.39 -18.65
CA TYR A 909 24.99 -60.07 -19.85
C TYR A 909 26.33 -59.39 -19.54
N ILE A 910 26.60 -59.10 -18.26
CA ILE A 910 27.92 -58.61 -17.83
C ILE A 910 28.86 -59.78 -17.54
N LYS A 911 28.31 -60.93 -17.09
CA LYS A 911 29.03 -62.20 -16.92
C LYS A 911 29.19 -62.92 -18.25
#